data_AF-A0A7N9APP0-F1
#
_entry.id   AF-A0A7N9APP0-F1
#
_cell.length_a   1.000
_cell.length_b   1.000
_cell.length_c   1.000
_cell.angle_alpha   90.00
_cell.angle_beta   90.00
_cell.angle_gamma   90.00
#
_symmetry.space_group_name_H-M   'P 1'
#
loop_
_entity.id
_entity.type
_entity.pdbx_description
1 polymer ?
#
loop_
_entity_poly.entity_id
_entity_poly.type
_entity_poly.pdbx_seq_one_letter_code
_entity_poly.pdbx_strand_id
1 'polypeptide(L)'
;MGMQVRERLKKDVEQMKLQDPNFRPGLVVLQVGDRDDSNLYISMKMKAAAEIGINATHLRLPKTATEDEVLHSIREVNENSSVHGLIVQLPLDSIHKIDTEKVTNAVAPEKDVDGLTSINAGKLSRGDLGDCFIPCTPNGCMELIRQTGVSVAGKRAVVIGRSKIVGAPMHDLLLWSHATVTTCHSKTVDLAGEVGKADILVVGIGKAEMVKGDWIKKGAVVIDCGINHIPDESKPSGKRVVGDVHFASAKEQAGFITPVPGGVGPMTVAMLMANTVLSAKRFLEGHQPGRWNISYTTLNLQKPVPSDIVISRSCVPKPIDRLAREVGLLSDEVELYGKTKAKVQLHIIKRLQKQPDGKYVVVTGITPTPLGEGKSTTTIGLVQALGAHMKLNVFACVRQPSQGPTFGIKGGAAGGGYSQVIPMEEFNLHLTGDIHAITAANNLVAAAIDARIFHESTQSDKALYNRLVPLSGEQRKFSPIQINRLKKLGIEKTDPSALTDEEITRFARLDIDPSSITWQRVLDTNDRFLRKITIGQSPTEKGYTREAQFDITVASEIMAVLALTSSLEDMRQRLAKMVVATSCSGEPITTEDLGVSGALTVLMKDAIKPNLMQTLEGTPVFVHAGPFANIAHGNSSILADKIALRLVGPEGFVVTEAGFGADIGMEKFFNIKCRYSGLRPHVVVLVATVRALKIAFILKNHNMRKQIENAQHFGVPVVVAVNAFKTDTEAELDLICDMAKAAGAFDAVRCFHWAEGGAGAVALGQAVQRACEAPSNFKFLYDLDLPIADKIRIIAQKIYGADDIQLLPDAQHKVELYTKQGFGSLPICMAKTHLSLSHEADKKGVPRGFILPIRDIRASVGAGFLYPLVGTMPTIPGLPTRPCFYDIDLDPETDQVNGLF
;
A
#
# COMPACT_ATOMS: atom_id res chain seq x y z
N MET A 1 -0.78 -45.91 8.79
CA MET A 1 -0.82 -44.74 9.69
C MET A 1 -0.43 -43.45 8.95
N GLY A 2 0.81 -43.27 8.49
CA GLY A 2 1.21 -42.02 7.79
C GLY A 2 0.36 -41.63 6.56
N MET A 3 -0.04 -42.60 5.72
CA MET A 3 -0.94 -42.34 4.57
C MET A 3 -2.32 -41.81 4.98
N GLN A 4 -2.89 -42.28 6.09
CA GLN A 4 -4.20 -41.80 6.57
C GLN A 4 -4.15 -40.33 7.01
N VAL A 5 -3.03 -39.91 7.61
CA VAL A 5 -2.80 -38.50 7.94
C VAL A 5 -2.76 -37.67 6.66
N ARG A 6 -2.02 -38.11 5.64
CA ARG A 6 -1.92 -37.37 4.36
C ARG A 6 -3.27 -37.24 3.65
N GLU A 7 -4.09 -38.29 3.65
CA GLU A 7 -5.45 -38.23 3.07
C GLU A 7 -6.35 -37.22 3.80
N ARG A 8 -6.26 -37.16 5.14
CA ARG A 8 -6.96 -36.12 5.92
C ARG A 8 -6.47 -34.72 5.53
N LEU A 9 -5.16 -34.51 5.45
CA LEU A 9 -4.56 -33.22 5.08
C LEU A 9 -4.93 -32.82 3.65
N LYS A 10 -5.04 -33.76 2.73
CA LYS A 10 -5.48 -33.50 1.35
C LYS A 10 -6.88 -32.91 1.33
N LYS A 11 -7.81 -33.48 2.10
CA LYS A 11 -9.18 -32.93 2.26
C LYS A 11 -9.16 -31.53 2.87
N ASP A 12 -8.30 -31.29 3.86
CA ASP A 12 -8.14 -29.96 4.45
C ASP A 12 -7.68 -28.92 3.41
N VAL A 13 -6.72 -29.26 2.54
CA VAL A 13 -6.25 -28.38 1.46
C VAL A 13 -7.32 -28.19 0.38
N GLU A 14 -8.09 -29.22 0.05
CA GLU A 14 -9.24 -29.10 -0.85
C GLU A 14 -10.30 -28.15 -0.29
N GLN A 15 -10.56 -28.19 1.02
CA GLN A 15 -11.48 -27.26 1.67
C GLN A 15 -10.98 -25.81 1.64
N MET A 16 -9.67 -25.57 1.82
CA MET A 16 -9.10 -24.22 1.65
C MET A 16 -9.28 -23.68 0.24
N LYS A 17 -9.13 -24.54 -0.78
CA LYS A 17 -9.37 -24.15 -2.19
C LYS A 17 -10.83 -23.79 -2.48
N LEU A 18 -11.78 -24.33 -1.72
CA LEU A 18 -13.17 -23.91 -1.81
C LEU A 18 -13.39 -22.50 -1.25
N GLN A 19 -12.61 -22.09 -0.24
CA GLN A 19 -12.64 -20.74 0.33
C GLN A 19 -11.92 -19.73 -0.59
N ASP A 20 -10.74 -20.07 -1.10
CA ASP A 20 -10.03 -19.31 -2.13
C ASP A 20 -9.41 -20.27 -3.17
N PRO A 21 -9.95 -20.32 -4.41
CA PRO A 21 -9.45 -21.20 -5.47
C PRO A 21 -7.97 -20.99 -5.84
N ASN A 22 -7.42 -19.81 -5.56
CA ASN A 22 -6.03 -19.48 -5.86
C ASN A 22 -5.09 -19.81 -4.69
N PHE A 23 -5.62 -20.09 -3.50
CA PHE A 23 -4.82 -20.35 -2.32
C PHE A 23 -4.27 -21.78 -2.30
N ARG A 24 -3.00 -21.91 -1.95
CA ARG A 24 -2.35 -23.20 -1.67
C ARG A 24 -1.37 -23.02 -0.52
N PRO A 25 -1.32 -23.95 0.45
CA PRO A 25 -0.26 -23.95 1.45
C PRO A 25 1.10 -24.00 0.76
N GLY A 26 2.04 -23.22 1.26
CA GLY A 26 3.38 -23.08 0.72
C GLY A 26 4.42 -23.58 1.72
N LEU A 27 5.36 -24.39 1.27
CA LEU A 27 6.45 -24.94 2.09
C LEU A 27 7.79 -24.64 1.42
N VAL A 28 8.74 -24.07 2.16
CA VAL A 28 10.12 -23.96 1.71
C VAL A 28 11.01 -24.89 2.53
N VAL A 29 11.78 -25.71 1.83
CA VAL A 29 12.84 -26.53 2.41
C VAL A 29 14.16 -25.88 2.05
N LEU A 30 14.87 -25.31 3.03
CA LEU A 30 16.17 -24.68 2.84
C LEU A 30 17.28 -25.71 3.11
N GLN A 31 18.13 -25.95 2.12
CA GLN A 31 19.31 -26.82 2.22
C GLN A 31 20.57 -25.99 2.00
N VAL A 32 21.61 -26.22 2.81
CA VAL A 32 22.98 -25.76 2.54
C VAL A 32 23.81 -26.96 2.14
N GLY A 33 24.43 -26.92 0.96
CA GLY A 33 25.31 -27.96 0.45
C GLY A 33 24.62 -29.09 -0.32
N ASP A 34 25.15 -30.32 -0.19
CA ASP A 34 24.72 -31.47 -0.99
C ASP A 34 24.95 -32.83 -0.32
N ARG A 35 24.46 -33.02 0.91
CA ARG A 35 24.57 -34.33 1.56
C ARG A 35 23.51 -35.31 1.03
N ASP A 36 23.94 -36.51 0.67
CA ASP A 36 23.08 -37.59 0.14
C ASP A 36 21.96 -37.99 1.11
N ASP A 37 22.26 -38.05 2.42
CA ASP A 37 21.28 -38.39 3.46
C ASP A 37 20.14 -37.36 3.55
N SER A 38 20.47 -36.09 3.36
CA SER A 38 19.53 -34.97 3.34
C SER A 38 18.71 -34.96 2.07
N ASN A 39 19.32 -35.25 0.91
CA ASN A 39 18.65 -35.29 -0.39
C ASN A 39 17.51 -36.32 -0.44
N LEU A 40 17.71 -37.51 0.14
CA LEU A 40 16.66 -38.53 0.25
C LEU A 40 15.48 -38.03 1.09
N TYR A 41 15.75 -37.36 2.20
CA TYR A 41 14.72 -36.87 3.10
C TYR A 41 13.95 -35.69 2.50
N ILE A 42 14.64 -34.78 1.80
CA ILE A 42 14.04 -33.68 1.06
C ILE A 42 13.12 -34.22 -0.03
N SER A 43 13.57 -35.17 -0.83
CA SER A 43 12.74 -35.74 -1.90
C SER A 43 11.48 -36.43 -1.37
N MET A 44 11.53 -37.08 -0.20
CA MET A 44 10.34 -37.58 0.50
C MET A 44 9.37 -36.46 0.92
N LYS A 45 9.88 -35.33 1.44
CA LYS A 45 9.06 -34.15 1.81
C LYS A 45 8.38 -33.56 0.58
N MET A 46 9.12 -33.36 -0.51
CA MET A 46 8.59 -32.80 -1.76
C MET A 46 7.48 -33.68 -2.34
N LYS A 47 7.68 -35.01 -2.34
CA LYS A 47 6.66 -35.96 -2.80
C LYS A 47 5.39 -35.90 -1.93
N ALA A 48 5.54 -35.91 -0.60
CA ALA A 48 4.41 -35.82 0.31
C ALA A 48 3.63 -34.49 0.17
N ALA A 49 4.34 -33.38 -0.01
CA ALA A 49 3.73 -32.07 -0.26
C ALA A 49 2.90 -32.08 -1.55
N ALA A 50 3.46 -32.60 -2.65
CA ALA A 50 2.76 -32.72 -3.92
C ALA A 50 1.51 -33.61 -3.83
N GLU A 51 1.58 -34.74 -3.12
CA GLU A 51 0.44 -35.65 -2.88
C GLU A 51 -0.73 -34.95 -2.15
N ILE A 52 -0.43 -34.08 -1.19
CA ILE A 52 -1.42 -33.34 -0.38
C ILE A 52 -1.94 -32.09 -1.12
N GLY A 53 -1.18 -31.58 -2.10
CA GLY A 53 -1.49 -30.35 -2.82
C GLY A 53 -0.86 -29.09 -2.22
N ILE A 54 0.21 -29.24 -1.43
CA ILE A 54 1.06 -28.16 -0.91
C ILE A 54 2.06 -27.75 -2.00
N ASN A 55 2.22 -26.45 -2.22
CA ASN A 55 3.25 -25.90 -3.09
C ASN A 55 4.59 -25.89 -2.35
N ALA A 56 5.41 -26.92 -2.57
CA ALA A 56 6.73 -27.02 -1.95
C ALA A 56 7.84 -26.53 -2.89
N THR A 57 8.76 -25.73 -2.34
CA THR A 57 9.94 -25.21 -3.02
C THR A 57 11.19 -25.70 -2.30
N HIS A 58 12.17 -26.19 -3.04
CA HIS A 58 13.48 -26.54 -2.52
C HIS A 58 14.46 -25.39 -2.79
N LEU A 59 14.84 -24.66 -1.73
CA LEU A 59 15.83 -23.60 -1.80
C LEU A 59 17.20 -24.16 -1.42
N ARG A 60 18.08 -24.29 -2.42
CA ARG A 60 19.39 -24.92 -2.25
C ARG A 60 20.51 -23.90 -2.35
N LEU A 61 21.19 -23.66 -1.24
CA LEU A 61 22.35 -22.78 -1.14
C LEU A 61 23.65 -23.58 -1.33
N PRO A 62 24.67 -23.01 -1.99
CA PRO A 62 25.94 -23.70 -2.21
C PRO A 62 26.69 -23.95 -0.89
N LYS A 63 27.65 -24.89 -0.91
CA LYS A 63 28.52 -25.15 0.25
C LYS A 63 29.35 -23.93 0.67
N THR A 64 29.54 -22.97 -0.24
CA THR A 64 30.25 -21.70 -0.02
C THR A 64 29.36 -20.63 0.62
N ALA A 65 28.08 -20.90 0.87
CA ALA A 65 27.19 -19.92 1.49
C ALA A 65 27.67 -19.58 2.91
N THR A 66 27.77 -18.28 3.16
CA THR A 66 28.08 -17.68 4.45
C THR A 66 26.85 -17.72 5.37
N GLU A 67 27.06 -17.56 6.68
CA GLU A 67 25.96 -17.47 7.64
C GLU A 67 24.99 -16.31 7.30
N ASP A 68 25.52 -15.16 6.86
CA ASP A 68 24.70 -14.00 6.51
C ASP A 68 23.83 -14.24 5.27
N GLU A 69 24.33 -14.95 4.27
CA GLU A 69 23.55 -15.33 3.07
C GLU A 69 22.42 -16.32 3.43
N VAL A 70 22.69 -17.26 4.35
CA VAL A 70 21.66 -18.18 4.87
C VAL A 70 20.58 -17.41 5.63
N LEU A 71 20.99 -16.50 6.53
CA LEU A 71 20.06 -15.66 7.30
C LEU A 71 19.26 -14.71 6.41
N HIS A 72 19.87 -14.18 5.36
CA HIS A 72 19.18 -13.34 4.38
C HIS A 72 18.11 -14.14 3.63
N SER A 73 18.44 -15.33 3.15
CA SER A 73 17.49 -16.24 2.49
C SER A 73 16.31 -16.60 3.41
N ILE A 74 16.56 -16.83 4.70
CA ILE A 74 15.50 -17.08 5.69
C ILE A 74 14.59 -15.86 5.85
N ARG A 75 15.15 -14.64 5.90
CA ARG A 75 14.35 -13.40 5.98
C ARG A 75 13.44 -13.22 4.77
N GLU A 76 13.96 -13.42 3.55
CA GLU A 76 13.13 -13.34 2.33
C GLU A 76 11.96 -14.35 2.36
N VAL A 77 12.21 -15.57 2.83
CA VAL A 77 11.16 -16.59 2.96
C VAL A 77 10.16 -16.25 4.08
N ASN A 78 10.63 -15.67 5.18
CA ASN A 78 9.76 -15.19 6.26
C ASN A 78 8.83 -14.06 5.80
N GLU A 79 9.30 -13.18 4.91
CA GLU A 79 8.52 -12.05 4.38
C GLU A 79 7.53 -12.48 3.28
N ASN A 80 7.79 -13.59 2.60
CA ASN A 80 6.93 -14.09 1.53
C ASN A 80 5.60 -14.64 2.04
N SER A 81 4.50 -13.95 1.74
CA SER A 81 3.15 -14.30 2.16
C SER A 81 2.59 -15.61 1.55
N SER A 82 3.15 -16.08 0.44
CA SER A 82 2.77 -17.37 -0.16
C SER A 82 3.38 -18.58 0.56
N VAL A 83 4.35 -18.36 1.43
CA VAL A 83 5.02 -19.40 2.22
C VAL A 83 4.45 -19.43 3.63
N HIS A 84 4.00 -20.62 4.04
CA HIS A 84 3.35 -20.85 5.34
C HIS A 84 4.21 -21.74 6.24
N GLY A 85 5.14 -22.50 5.65
CA GLY A 85 6.12 -23.29 6.38
C GLY A 85 7.53 -23.08 5.84
N LEU A 86 8.48 -22.95 6.74
CA LEU A 86 9.91 -22.97 6.46
C LEU A 86 10.57 -24.04 7.35
N ILE A 87 11.37 -24.89 6.72
CA ILE A 87 12.23 -25.84 7.41
C ILE A 87 13.68 -25.65 6.94
N VAL A 88 14.58 -25.48 7.90
CA VAL A 88 16.03 -25.53 7.67
C VAL A 88 16.46 -27.00 7.75
N GLN A 89 16.90 -27.57 6.65
CA GLN A 89 17.36 -28.96 6.62
C GLN A 89 18.71 -29.08 7.33
N LEU A 90 18.72 -29.82 8.44
CA LEU A 90 19.92 -30.14 9.20
C LEU A 90 20.46 -31.54 8.86
N PRO A 91 21.79 -31.76 8.98
CA PRO A 91 22.83 -30.78 9.32
C PRO A 91 23.18 -29.85 8.13
N LEU A 92 23.70 -28.66 8.44
CA LEU A 92 24.17 -27.71 7.43
C LEU A 92 25.52 -28.18 6.86
N ASP A 93 25.61 -28.37 5.53
CA ASP A 93 26.83 -28.79 4.82
C ASP A 93 27.51 -27.58 4.18
N SER A 94 28.21 -26.79 5.00
CA SER A 94 28.97 -25.62 4.58
C SER A 94 30.46 -25.77 4.86
N ILE A 95 31.29 -25.15 4.03
CA ILE A 95 32.72 -24.98 4.30
C ILE A 95 32.97 -23.93 5.39
N HIS A 96 32.01 -23.01 5.59
CA HIS A 96 32.04 -22.03 6.64
C HIS A 96 31.39 -22.58 7.91
N LYS A 97 31.89 -22.17 9.07
CA LYS A 97 31.23 -22.47 10.35
C LYS A 97 29.96 -21.62 10.44
N ILE A 98 28.80 -22.28 10.46
CA ILE A 98 27.49 -21.65 10.58
C ILE A 98 26.88 -22.07 11.93
N ASP A 99 26.41 -21.09 12.71
CA ASP A 99 25.68 -21.35 13.94
C ASP A 99 24.28 -21.88 13.62
N THR A 100 24.09 -23.18 13.84
CA THR A 100 22.82 -23.87 13.58
C THR A 100 21.69 -23.33 14.46
N GLU A 101 21.98 -22.91 15.69
CA GLU A 101 20.97 -22.39 16.61
C GLU A 101 20.53 -20.99 16.18
N LYS A 102 21.46 -20.14 15.77
CA LYS A 102 21.16 -18.82 15.19
C LYS A 102 20.30 -18.94 13.92
N VAL A 103 20.66 -19.83 13.01
CA VAL A 103 19.92 -20.08 11.75
C VAL A 103 18.53 -20.65 12.02
N THR A 104 18.41 -21.63 12.92
CA THR A 104 17.11 -22.23 13.27
C THR A 104 16.18 -21.19 13.90
N ASN A 105 16.71 -20.35 14.80
CA ASN A 105 15.93 -19.28 15.45
C ASN A 105 15.62 -18.07 14.56
N ALA A 106 16.21 -17.99 13.35
CA ALA A 106 15.86 -16.96 12.38
C ALA A 106 14.55 -17.25 11.65
N VAL A 107 14.04 -18.49 11.70
CA VAL A 107 12.72 -18.84 11.14
C VAL A 107 11.62 -18.16 11.97
N ALA A 108 10.68 -17.50 11.29
CA ALA A 108 9.55 -16.87 11.98
C ALA A 108 8.74 -17.92 12.75
N PRO A 109 8.38 -17.72 14.04
CA PRO A 109 7.69 -18.73 14.85
C PRO A 109 6.39 -19.25 14.23
N GLU A 110 5.66 -18.40 13.51
CA GLU A 110 4.43 -18.72 12.79
C GLU A 110 4.65 -19.60 11.53
N LYS A 111 5.88 -19.64 11.00
CA LYS A 111 6.31 -20.47 9.86
C LYS A 111 7.22 -21.63 10.25
N ASP A 112 7.58 -21.76 11.53
CA ASP A 112 8.42 -22.83 12.07
C ASP A 112 7.63 -24.15 12.16
N VAL A 113 7.39 -24.73 11.00
CA VAL A 113 6.61 -25.97 10.85
C VAL A 113 7.36 -27.20 11.36
N ASP A 114 8.66 -27.07 11.65
CA ASP A 114 9.45 -28.12 12.32
C ASP A 114 9.45 -28.01 13.85
N GLY A 115 8.95 -26.88 14.39
CA GLY A 115 8.80 -26.63 15.82
C GLY A 115 10.12 -26.42 16.58
N LEU A 116 11.21 -26.08 15.89
CA LEU A 116 12.56 -26.10 16.46
C LEU A 116 13.04 -24.75 17.00
N THR A 117 12.31 -23.66 16.75
CA THR A 117 12.64 -22.34 17.30
C THR A 117 12.48 -22.34 18.82
N SER A 118 13.29 -21.53 19.50
CA SER A 118 13.22 -21.34 20.96
C SER A 118 11.83 -20.85 21.40
N ILE A 119 11.10 -20.13 20.54
CA ILE A 119 9.74 -19.67 20.83
C ILE A 119 8.76 -20.86 20.86
N ASN A 120 8.70 -21.69 19.82
CA ASN A 120 7.79 -22.84 19.80
C ASN A 120 8.19 -23.90 20.84
N ALA A 121 9.49 -24.16 21.02
CA ALA A 121 10.00 -25.03 22.06
C ALA A 121 9.63 -24.51 23.47
N GLY A 122 9.73 -23.20 23.70
CA GLY A 122 9.33 -22.56 24.95
C GLY A 122 7.82 -22.67 25.21
N LYS A 123 6.98 -22.45 24.18
CA LYS A 123 5.52 -22.65 24.26
C LYS A 123 5.17 -24.10 24.63
N LEU A 124 5.82 -25.08 23.99
CA LEU A 124 5.65 -26.50 24.32
C LEU A 124 6.01 -26.80 25.77
N SER A 125 7.18 -26.35 26.22
CA SER A 125 7.64 -26.59 27.59
C SER A 125 6.70 -25.99 28.64
N ARG A 126 6.04 -24.86 28.33
CA ARG A 126 5.05 -24.19 29.19
C ARG A 126 3.64 -24.79 29.12
N GLY A 127 3.35 -25.66 28.16
CA GLY A 127 2.02 -26.25 27.96
C GLY A 127 1.08 -25.42 27.09
N ASP A 128 1.59 -24.41 26.38
CA ASP A 128 0.81 -23.52 25.50
C ASP A 128 0.51 -24.20 24.14
N LEU A 129 -0.01 -25.43 24.17
CA LEU A 129 -0.16 -26.31 23.00
C LEU A 129 -1.11 -25.75 21.92
N GLY A 130 -2.04 -24.87 22.29
CA GLY A 130 -2.99 -24.25 21.36
C GLY A 130 -2.36 -23.25 20.38
N ASP A 131 -1.21 -22.67 20.73
CA ASP A 131 -0.48 -21.67 19.94
C ASP A 131 0.97 -22.10 19.67
N CYS A 132 1.24 -23.40 19.74
CA CYS A 132 2.55 -24.00 19.54
C CYS A 132 2.58 -24.81 18.24
N PHE A 133 3.65 -24.71 17.45
CA PHE A 133 3.98 -25.74 16.47
C PHE A 133 4.78 -26.85 17.14
N ILE A 134 4.13 -27.99 17.34
CA ILE A 134 4.75 -29.14 17.99
C ILE A 134 5.83 -29.73 17.07
N PRO A 135 7.04 -30.04 17.57
CA PRO A 135 8.08 -30.61 16.75
C PRO A 135 7.66 -31.91 16.05
N CYS A 136 8.00 -32.02 14.76
CA CYS A 136 7.43 -33.04 13.88
C CYS A 136 7.66 -34.48 14.35
N THR A 137 8.88 -34.78 14.82
CA THR A 137 9.26 -36.13 15.24
C THR A 137 8.56 -36.54 16.53
N PRO A 138 8.60 -35.77 17.62
CA PRO A 138 7.78 -36.00 18.82
C PRO A 138 6.28 -36.11 18.53
N ASN A 139 5.72 -35.23 17.70
CA ASN A 139 4.31 -35.31 17.32
C ASN A 139 4.01 -36.61 16.56
N GLY A 140 4.94 -37.05 15.71
CA GLY A 140 4.82 -38.33 15.01
C GLY A 140 4.84 -39.52 15.96
N CYS A 141 5.63 -39.46 17.03
CA CYS A 141 5.64 -40.47 18.09
C CYS A 141 4.30 -40.52 18.81
N MET A 142 3.74 -39.36 19.18
CA MET A 142 2.42 -39.26 19.81
C MET A 142 1.31 -39.84 18.94
N GLU A 143 1.32 -39.54 17.63
CA GLU A 143 0.35 -40.11 16.69
C GLU A 143 0.50 -41.63 16.56
N LEU A 144 1.73 -42.16 16.52
CA LEU A 144 1.96 -43.60 16.51
C LEU A 144 1.47 -44.28 17.80
N ILE A 145 1.71 -43.68 18.97
CA ILE A 145 1.19 -44.16 20.25
C ILE A 145 -0.34 -44.17 20.23
N ARG A 146 -0.98 -43.09 19.78
CA ARG A 146 -2.44 -42.98 19.68
C ARG A 146 -3.05 -44.09 18.84
N GLN A 147 -2.39 -44.47 17.75
CA GLN A 147 -2.84 -45.52 16.84
C GLN A 147 -2.74 -46.93 17.43
N THR A 148 -1.98 -47.13 18.52
CA THR A 148 -1.96 -48.41 19.25
C THR A 148 -3.21 -48.63 20.10
N GLY A 149 -4.01 -47.59 20.35
CA GLY A 149 -5.16 -47.62 21.25
C GLY A 149 -4.81 -47.53 22.75
N VAL A 150 -3.52 -47.46 23.10
CA VAL A 150 -3.09 -47.28 24.49
C VAL A 150 -3.27 -45.82 24.93
N SER A 151 -4.03 -45.60 26.01
CA SER A 151 -4.15 -44.28 26.64
C SER A 151 -2.82 -43.86 27.27
N VAL A 152 -2.38 -42.62 27.00
CA VAL A 152 -1.17 -42.02 27.59
C VAL A 152 -1.41 -41.58 29.03
N ALA A 153 -2.61 -41.08 29.33
CA ALA A 153 -2.95 -40.56 30.65
C ALA A 153 -2.80 -41.64 31.74
N GLY A 154 -2.08 -41.29 32.81
CA GLY A 154 -1.80 -42.17 33.96
C GLY A 154 -0.76 -43.26 33.71
N LYS A 155 -0.18 -43.36 32.51
CA LYS A 155 0.89 -44.32 32.20
C LYS A 155 2.26 -43.83 32.63
N ARG A 156 3.17 -44.77 32.87
CA ARG A 156 4.60 -44.47 33.03
C ARG A 156 5.27 -44.46 31.68
N ALA A 157 5.78 -43.30 31.29
CA ALA A 157 6.51 -43.14 30.03
C ALA A 157 8.00 -42.91 30.30
N VAL A 158 8.86 -43.60 29.57
CA VAL A 158 10.31 -43.42 29.63
C VAL A 158 10.81 -42.89 28.30
N VAL A 159 11.52 -41.77 28.32
CA VAL A 159 12.14 -41.16 27.15
C VAL A 159 13.65 -41.29 27.27
N ILE A 160 14.28 -42.04 26.37
CA ILE A 160 15.74 -42.23 26.35
C ILE A 160 16.33 -41.28 25.30
N GLY A 161 16.97 -40.22 25.78
CA GLY A 161 17.56 -39.15 24.95
C GLY A 161 17.20 -37.78 25.50
N ARG A 162 18.13 -36.82 25.38
CA ARG A 162 17.96 -35.42 25.83
C ARG A 162 18.20 -34.39 24.72
N SER A 163 18.06 -34.82 23.47
CA SER A 163 18.26 -33.93 22.32
C SER A 163 17.17 -32.85 22.26
N LYS A 164 17.50 -31.69 21.68
CA LYS A 164 16.56 -30.61 21.40
C LYS A 164 15.50 -31.01 20.34
N ILE A 165 15.75 -32.07 19.56
CA ILE A 165 14.91 -32.49 18.43
C ILE A 165 13.84 -33.51 18.85
N VAL A 166 14.21 -34.48 19.71
CA VAL A 166 13.30 -35.59 20.08
C VAL A 166 13.17 -35.69 21.59
N GLY A 167 14.28 -35.81 22.33
CA GLY A 167 14.26 -36.17 23.74
C GLY A 167 13.48 -35.20 24.63
N ALA A 168 13.92 -33.94 24.71
CA ALA A 168 13.27 -32.95 25.56
C ALA A 168 11.82 -32.64 25.13
N PRO A 169 11.52 -32.42 23.83
CA PRO A 169 10.14 -32.19 23.42
C PRO A 169 9.19 -33.38 23.65
N MET A 170 9.69 -34.62 23.52
CA MET A 170 8.89 -35.81 23.78
C MET A 170 8.54 -35.92 25.27
N HIS A 171 9.47 -35.54 26.16
CA HIS A 171 9.20 -35.46 27.59
C HIS A 171 8.03 -34.52 27.86
N ASP A 172 8.11 -33.29 27.34
CA ASP A 172 7.06 -32.27 27.55
C ASP A 172 5.71 -32.74 26.99
N LEU A 173 5.67 -33.33 25.79
CA LEU A 173 4.42 -33.81 25.20
C LEU A 173 3.75 -34.93 26.00
N LEU A 174 4.52 -35.90 26.49
CA LEU A 174 3.99 -36.98 27.32
C LEU A 174 3.50 -36.43 28.67
N LEU A 175 4.23 -35.47 29.24
CA LEU A 175 3.86 -34.81 30.49
C LEU A 175 2.54 -34.06 30.34
N TRP A 176 2.41 -33.23 29.30
CA TRP A 176 1.16 -32.51 28.98
C TRP A 176 0.03 -33.44 28.51
N SER A 177 0.35 -34.68 28.17
CA SER A 177 -0.63 -35.77 27.92
C SER A 177 -0.94 -36.60 29.17
N HIS A 178 -0.62 -36.08 30.37
CA HIS A 178 -0.90 -36.66 31.68
C HIS A 178 -0.19 -38.00 31.97
N ALA A 179 0.96 -38.27 31.34
CA ALA A 179 1.82 -39.38 31.74
C ALA A 179 2.73 -39.00 32.92
N THR A 180 3.16 -40.00 33.70
CA THR A 180 4.34 -39.85 34.56
C THR A 180 5.57 -40.10 33.71
N VAL A 181 6.43 -39.10 33.51
CA VAL A 181 7.54 -39.17 32.55
C VAL A 181 8.89 -39.23 33.25
N THR A 182 9.71 -40.21 32.87
CA THR A 182 11.12 -40.32 33.29
C THR A 182 12.02 -40.12 32.07
N THR A 183 12.91 -39.13 32.13
CA THR A 183 13.90 -38.88 31.07
C THR A 183 15.22 -39.56 31.42
N CYS A 184 15.67 -40.45 30.56
CA CYS A 184 16.92 -41.18 30.69
C CYS A 184 17.94 -40.75 29.63
N HIS A 185 19.21 -41.00 29.90
CA HIS A 185 20.31 -40.65 29.00
C HIS A 185 21.49 -41.61 29.18
N SER A 186 22.53 -41.47 28.35
CA SER A 186 23.69 -42.38 28.36
C SER A 186 24.46 -42.47 29.69
N LYS A 187 24.24 -41.54 30.63
CA LYS A 187 24.80 -41.53 31.99
C LYS A 187 23.83 -42.00 33.08
N THR A 188 22.64 -42.50 32.73
CA THR A 188 21.67 -43.02 33.70
C THR A 188 22.21 -44.34 34.26
N VAL A 189 22.33 -44.45 35.58
CA VAL A 189 23.04 -45.56 36.26
C VAL A 189 22.36 -46.91 36.01
N ASP A 190 21.05 -47.01 36.28
CA ASP A 190 20.26 -48.22 36.02
C ASP A 190 19.29 -47.98 34.86
N LEU A 191 19.85 -47.85 33.65
CA LEU A 191 19.01 -47.58 32.48
C LEU A 191 18.03 -48.72 32.20
N ALA A 192 18.47 -49.98 32.30
CA ALA A 192 17.63 -51.15 32.07
C ALA A 192 16.46 -51.24 33.06
N GLY A 193 16.71 -50.96 34.35
CA GLY A 193 15.65 -50.92 35.37
C GLY A 193 14.64 -49.80 35.14
N GLU A 194 15.05 -48.64 34.62
CA GLU A 194 14.09 -47.60 34.21
C GLU A 194 13.28 -48.03 32.98
N VAL A 195 13.91 -48.61 31.96
CA VAL A 195 13.21 -49.15 30.77
C VAL A 195 12.15 -50.18 31.17
N GLY A 196 12.46 -51.06 32.12
CA GLY A 196 11.55 -52.12 32.59
C GLY A 196 10.29 -51.61 33.31
N LYS A 197 10.25 -50.32 33.70
CA LYS A 197 9.07 -49.70 34.32
C LYS A 197 8.12 -49.07 33.29
N ALA A 198 8.56 -48.89 32.05
CA ALA A 198 7.86 -48.12 31.02
C ALA A 198 6.64 -48.86 30.46
N ASP A 199 5.46 -48.25 30.52
CA ASP A 199 4.32 -48.65 29.69
C ASP A 199 4.46 -48.12 28.25
N ILE A 200 5.11 -46.95 28.13
CA ILE A 200 5.43 -46.28 26.86
C ILE A 200 6.93 -45.97 26.88
N LEU A 201 7.68 -46.48 25.92
CA LEU A 201 9.11 -46.28 25.78
C LEU A 201 9.41 -45.54 24.47
N VAL A 202 10.03 -44.36 24.55
CA VAL A 202 10.49 -43.62 23.37
C VAL A 202 12.02 -43.54 23.40
N VAL A 203 12.68 -43.99 22.33
CA VAL A 203 14.15 -44.13 22.27
C VAL A 203 14.72 -43.28 21.14
N GLY A 204 15.64 -42.38 21.47
CA GLY A 204 16.35 -41.51 20.52
C GLY A 204 17.69 -41.07 21.10
N ILE A 205 18.58 -42.04 21.33
CA ILE A 205 19.91 -41.85 21.93
C ILE A 205 21.03 -41.81 20.89
N GLY A 206 20.77 -42.25 19.65
CA GLY A 206 21.74 -42.26 18.55
C GLY A 206 22.83 -43.32 18.72
N LYS A 207 22.46 -44.49 19.24
CA LYS A 207 23.35 -45.65 19.40
C LYS A 207 22.63 -46.91 18.92
N ALA A 208 23.14 -47.48 17.83
CA ALA A 208 22.58 -48.67 17.19
C ALA A 208 22.29 -49.80 18.20
N GLU A 209 21.05 -50.28 18.21
CA GLU A 209 20.58 -51.46 18.93
C GLU A 209 20.99 -51.51 20.43
N MET A 210 21.15 -50.35 21.07
CA MET A 210 21.55 -50.23 22.47
C MET A 210 20.50 -50.81 23.43
N VAL A 211 19.22 -50.53 23.19
CA VAL A 211 18.12 -51.04 24.02
C VAL A 211 17.79 -52.47 23.57
N LYS A 212 17.88 -53.42 24.50
CA LYS A 212 17.62 -54.83 24.24
C LYS A 212 16.22 -55.24 24.70
N GLY A 213 15.66 -56.28 24.08
CA GLY A 213 14.31 -56.77 24.33
C GLY A 213 14.03 -57.15 25.79
N ASP A 214 15.01 -57.74 26.48
CA ASP A 214 14.94 -58.13 27.89
C ASP A 214 14.82 -56.96 28.87
N TRP A 215 15.09 -55.72 28.43
CA TRP A 215 14.89 -54.51 29.22
C TRP A 215 13.45 -53.99 29.13
N ILE A 216 12.68 -54.42 28.12
CA ILE A 216 11.37 -53.87 27.79
C ILE A 216 10.29 -54.59 28.60
N LYS A 217 9.44 -53.80 29.27
CA LYS A 217 8.25 -54.32 29.96
C LYS A 217 7.33 -55.03 28.97
N LYS A 218 6.89 -56.25 29.32
CA LYS A 218 5.94 -57.02 28.50
C LYS A 218 4.67 -56.22 28.20
N GLY A 219 4.32 -56.11 26.93
CA GLY A 219 3.15 -55.36 26.45
C GLY A 219 3.34 -53.84 26.30
N ALA A 220 4.56 -53.32 26.54
CA ALA A 220 4.83 -51.89 26.37
C ALA A 220 4.72 -51.42 24.91
N VAL A 221 4.43 -50.14 24.72
CA VAL A 221 4.50 -49.46 23.42
C VAL A 221 5.90 -48.89 23.26
N VAL A 222 6.63 -49.33 22.23
CA VAL A 222 8.02 -48.92 21.97
C VAL A 222 8.10 -48.11 20.69
N ILE A 223 8.56 -46.87 20.79
CA ILE A 223 8.81 -45.97 19.67
C ILE A 223 10.32 -45.76 19.54
N ASP A 224 10.89 -46.29 18.46
CA ASP A 224 12.30 -46.15 18.10
C ASP A 224 12.47 -45.04 17.06
N CYS A 225 13.03 -43.92 17.52
CA CYS A 225 13.34 -42.73 16.71
C CYS A 225 14.78 -42.73 16.18
N GLY A 226 15.61 -43.68 16.62
CA GLY A 226 17.02 -43.76 16.22
C GLY A 226 17.16 -44.17 14.76
N ILE A 227 18.15 -43.60 14.07
CA ILE A 227 18.57 -44.05 12.73
C ILE A 227 20.08 -44.21 12.78
N ASN A 228 20.54 -45.43 12.63
CA ASN A 228 21.96 -45.80 12.61
C ASN A 228 22.24 -46.70 11.41
N HIS A 229 23.51 -46.76 11.01
CA HIS A 229 23.98 -47.68 9.99
C HIS A 229 24.97 -48.66 10.61
N ILE A 230 24.75 -49.95 10.39
CA ILE A 230 25.72 -50.99 10.74
C ILE A 230 26.17 -51.73 9.47
N PRO A 231 27.41 -52.25 9.42
CA PRO A 231 27.90 -53.00 8.27
C PRO A 231 26.98 -54.18 7.92
N ASP A 232 26.67 -54.35 6.64
CA ASP A 232 25.89 -55.47 6.12
C ASP A 232 26.27 -55.72 4.66
N GLU A 233 27.08 -56.74 4.44
CA GLU A 233 27.58 -57.14 3.12
C GLU A 233 26.46 -57.64 2.20
N SER A 234 25.29 -57.99 2.74
CA SER A 234 24.12 -58.40 1.95
C SER A 234 23.39 -57.24 1.28
N LYS A 235 23.72 -55.99 1.63
CA LYS A 235 23.12 -54.78 1.05
C LYS A 235 24.05 -54.16 0.01
N PRO A 236 23.53 -53.64 -1.12
CA PRO A 236 24.34 -52.94 -2.14
C PRO A 236 25.16 -51.76 -1.60
N SER A 237 24.71 -51.14 -0.51
CA SER A 237 25.38 -50.04 0.20
C SER A 237 26.47 -50.50 1.19
N GLY A 238 26.67 -51.81 1.38
CA GLY A 238 27.55 -52.40 2.39
C GLY A 238 27.11 -52.14 3.84
N LYS A 239 25.92 -51.56 4.04
CA LYS A 239 25.39 -51.12 5.34
C LYS A 239 23.88 -51.33 5.39
N ARG A 240 23.36 -51.79 6.53
CA ARG A 240 21.92 -51.81 6.85
C ARG A 240 21.55 -50.71 7.83
N VAL A 241 20.34 -50.18 7.68
CA VAL A 241 19.76 -49.18 8.59
C VAL A 241 19.10 -49.90 9.76
N VAL A 242 19.42 -49.51 10.98
CA VAL A 242 18.85 -50.03 12.23
C VAL A 242 18.54 -48.90 13.20
N GLY A 243 17.62 -49.15 14.13
CA GLY A 243 17.25 -48.20 15.17
C GLY A 243 18.15 -48.25 16.40
N ASP A 244 17.76 -47.52 17.44
CA ASP A 244 18.42 -47.58 18.75
C ASP A 244 17.97 -48.80 19.57
N VAL A 245 16.87 -49.44 19.17
CA VAL A 245 16.31 -50.65 19.79
C VAL A 245 16.61 -51.86 18.92
N HIS A 246 17.03 -52.96 19.53
CA HIS A 246 17.19 -54.23 18.82
C HIS A 246 15.81 -54.82 18.45
N PHE A 247 15.34 -54.53 17.24
CA PHE A 247 13.97 -54.80 16.79
C PHE A 247 13.52 -56.25 16.97
N ALA A 248 14.39 -57.22 16.67
CA ALA A 248 14.03 -58.64 16.75
C ALA A 248 13.65 -59.08 18.17
N SER A 249 14.48 -58.75 19.17
CA SER A 249 14.20 -59.13 20.56
C SER A 249 13.13 -58.24 21.22
N ALA A 250 13.03 -56.98 20.82
CA ALA A 250 11.99 -56.09 21.32
C ALA A 250 10.58 -56.48 20.85
N LYS A 251 10.44 -57.00 19.61
CA LYS A 251 9.16 -57.47 19.05
C LYS A 251 8.54 -58.63 19.83
N GLU A 252 9.35 -59.43 20.51
CA GLU A 252 8.87 -60.55 21.34
C GLU A 252 8.24 -60.08 22.66
N GLN A 253 8.64 -58.91 23.17
CA GLN A 253 8.21 -58.37 24.47
C GLN A 253 7.19 -57.24 24.33
N ALA A 254 7.40 -56.33 23.39
CA ALA A 254 6.59 -55.13 23.20
C ALA A 254 5.21 -55.49 22.64
N GLY A 255 4.17 -54.82 23.13
CA GLY A 255 2.82 -54.87 22.52
C GLY A 255 2.80 -54.16 21.17
N PHE A 256 3.71 -53.19 20.97
CA PHE A 256 3.91 -52.49 19.72
C PHE A 256 5.36 -52.00 19.63
N ILE A 257 6.00 -52.15 18.47
CA ILE A 257 7.30 -51.53 18.18
C ILE A 257 7.34 -50.94 16.78
N THR A 258 7.85 -49.72 16.64
CA THR A 258 8.05 -49.09 15.33
C THR A 258 9.22 -49.72 14.57
N PRO A 259 9.07 -50.03 13.27
CA PRO A 259 10.19 -50.53 12.46
C PRO A 259 11.18 -49.40 12.10
N VAL A 260 12.46 -49.74 12.02
CA VAL A 260 13.51 -48.84 11.51
C VAL A 260 14.25 -49.56 10.36
N PRO A 261 14.17 -49.06 9.11
CA PRO A 261 13.41 -47.89 8.65
C PRO A 261 11.89 -48.16 8.53
N GLY A 262 11.09 -47.10 8.40
CA GLY A 262 9.66 -47.19 8.02
C GLY A 262 8.65 -46.82 9.12
N GLY A 263 9.10 -46.59 10.35
CA GLY A 263 8.26 -46.17 11.48
C GLY A 263 8.16 -44.65 11.62
N VAL A 264 9.01 -44.07 12.48
CA VAL A 264 8.92 -42.64 12.88
C VAL A 264 9.20 -41.69 11.71
N GLY A 265 10.22 -41.96 10.87
CA GLY A 265 10.63 -41.06 9.79
C GLY A 265 9.51 -40.64 8.81
N PRO A 266 8.75 -41.58 8.21
CA PRO A 266 7.59 -41.24 7.38
C PRO A 266 6.49 -40.47 8.12
N MET A 267 6.34 -40.69 9.43
CA MET A 267 5.39 -39.95 10.26
C MET A 267 5.87 -38.53 10.54
N THR A 268 7.16 -38.32 10.79
CA THR A 268 7.77 -36.98 10.88
C THR A 268 7.47 -36.16 9.64
N VAL A 269 7.63 -36.73 8.44
CA VAL A 269 7.26 -36.05 7.18
C VAL A 269 5.76 -35.72 7.14
N ALA A 270 4.89 -36.64 7.58
CA ALA A 270 3.45 -36.38 7.63
C ALA A 270 3.09 -35.26 8.64
N MET A 271 3.77 -35.18 9.78
CA MET A 271 3.57 -34.11 10.78
C MET A 271 4.10 -32.77 10.30
N LEU A 272 5.20 -32.74 9.54
CA LEU A 272 5.68 -31.52 8.87
C LEU A 272 4.61 -30.96 7.92
N MET A 273 3.99 -31.84 7.13
CA MET A 273 2.87 -31.42 6.27
C MET A 273 1.68 -30.97 7.12
N ALA A 274 1.37 -31.64 8.23
CA ALA A 274 0.29 -31.24 9.13
C ALA A 274 0.51 -29.84 9.71
N ASN A 275 1.72 -29.54 10.19
CA ASN A 275 2.09 -28.22 10.68
C ASN A 275 2.03 -27.16 9.58
N THR A 276 2.44 -27.50 8.35
CA THR A 276 2.32 -26.60 7.18
C THR A 276 0.86 -26.29 6.86
N VAL A 277 0.00 -27.30 6.83
CA VAL A 277 -1.45 -27.11 6.63
C VAL A 277 -2.06 -26.30 7.78
N LEU A 278 -1.65 -26.55 9.02
CA LEU A 278 -2.10 -25.78 10.19
C LEU A 278 -1.69 -24.31 10.10
N SER A 279 -0.44 -24.03 9.72
CA SER A 279 0.02 -22.65 9.53
C SER A 279 -0.77 -21.96 8.41
N ALA A 280 -1.01 -22.65 7.29
CA ALA A 280 -1.85 -22.12 6.21
C ALA A 280 -3.30 -21.86 6.64
N LYS A 281 -3.90 -22.72 7.47
CA LYS A 281 -5.23 -22.48 8.08
C LYS A 281 -5.22 -21.22 8.94
N ARG A 282 -4.26 -21.11 9.87
CA ARG A 282 -4.10 -19.93 10.73
C ARG A 282 -3.89 -18.66 9.92
N PHE A 283 -3.13 -18.74 8.83
CA PHE A 283 -2.93 -17.62 7.91
C PHE A 283 -4.25 -17.21 7.24
N LEU A 284 -5.02 -18.15 6.70
CA LEU A 284 -6.32 -17.85 6.11
C LEU A 284 -7.29 -17.24 7.13
N GLU A 285 -7.39 -17.84 8.32
CA GLU A 285 -8.24 -17.34 9.42
C GLU A 285 -7.86 -15.91 9.83
N GLY A 286 -6.56 -15.61 9.91
CA GLY A 286 -6.05 -14.28 10.25
C GLY A 286 -6.21 -13.24 9.13
N HIS A 287 -6.41 -13.66 7.87
CA HIS A 287 -6.50 -12.79 6.71
C HIS A 287 -7.85 -12.89 5.98
N GLN A 288 -8.90 -13.42 6.63
CA GLN A 288 -10.23 -13.44 6.03
C GLN A 288 -10.77 -12.02 5.85
N PRO A 289 -11.42 -11.72 4.71
CA PRO A 289 -12.19 -10.51 4.54
C PRO A 289 -13.22 -10.40 5.67
N GLY A 290 -13.12 -9.37 6.50
CA GLY A 290 -13.94 -9.24 7.70
C GLY A 290 -13.57 -8.03 8.53
N ARG A 291 -14.14 -7.96 9.73
CA ARG A 291 -13.90 -6.86 10.67
C ARG A 291 -12.47 -6.92 11.18
N TRP A 292 -11.76 -5.80 11.08
CA TRP A 292 -10.38 -5.69 11.56
C TRP A 292 -10.31 -5.70 13.08
N ASN A 293 -9.25 -6.32 13.60
CA ASN A 293 -8.94 -6.32 15.02
C ASN A 293 -7.88 -5.24 15.31
N ILE A 294 -8.27 -3.97 15.13
CA ILE A 294 -7.38 -2.83 15.38
C ILE A 294 -7.36 -2.50 16.88
N SER A 295 -6.15 -2.40 17.43
CA SER A 295 -5.95 -1.84 18.77
C SER A 295 -5.90 -0.32 18.69
N TYR A 296 -7.04 0.35 18.85
CA TYR A 296 -7.11 1.82 18.79
C TYR A 296 -6.42 2.49 19.98
N THR A 297 -5.81 3.65 19.74
CA THR A 297 -5.17 4.49 20.75
C THR A 297 -6.23 5.31 21.49
N THR A 298 -6.13 5.42 22.81
CA THR A 298 -7.03 6.26 23.62
C THR A 298 -6.51 7.68 23.70
N LEU A 299 -7.38 8.68 23.51
CA LEU A 299 -7.02 10.09 23.62
C LEU A 299 -7.06 10.58 25.07
N ASN A 300 -6.04 11.36 25.45
CA ASN A 300 -6.01 12.11 26.69
C ASN A 300 -6.41 13.57 26.40
N LEU A 301 -7.71 13.85 26.48
CA LEU A 301 -8.26 15.18 26.21
C LEU A 301 -7.88 16.18 27.31
N GLN A 302 -7.47 17.38 26.91
CA GLN A 302 -7.13 18.48 27.79
C GLN A 302 -8.04 19.69 27.56
N LYS A 303 -8.28 20.46 28.62
CA LYS A 303 -9.07 21.70 28.58
C LYS A 303 -8.30 22.82 29.31
N PRO A 304 -7.98 23.95 28.65
CA PRO A 304 -8.24 24.26 27.23
C PRO A 304 -7.49 23.32 26.27
N VAL A 305 -8.01 23.18 25.05
CA VAL A 305 -7.39 22.33 24.01
C VAL A 305 -6.00 22.91 23.66
N PRO A 306 -4.92 22.11 23.71
CA PRO A 306 -3.57 22.57 23.37
C PRO A 306 -3.42 22.92 21.88
N SER A 307 -2.25 23.45 21.50
CA SER A 307 -1.93 23.64 20.08
C SER A 307 -1.79 22.30 19.35
N ASP A 308 -2.02 22.33 18.04
CA ASP A 308 -2.04 21.11 17.21
C ASP A 308 -0.77 20.28 17.33
N ILE A 309 0.41 20.92 17.31
CA ILE A 309 1.70 20.24 17.45
C ILE A 309 1.90 19.63 18.84
N VAL A 310 1.43 20.28 19.91
CA VAL A 310 1.51 19.73 21.27
C VAL A 310 0.65 18.47 21.38
N ILE A 311 -0.54 18.48 20.77
CA ILE A 311 -1.40 17.28 20.71
C ILE A 311 -0.70 16.17 19.91
N SER A 312 -0.18 16.47 18.71
CA SER A 312 0.54 15.48 17.89
C SER A 312 1.72 14.85 18.63
N ARG A 313 2.50 15.63 19.38
CA ARG A 313 3.67 15.13 20.14
C ARG A 313 3.30 14.36 21.39
N SER A 314 2.15 14.66 22.00
CA SER A 314 1.67 13.95 23.19
C SER A 314 1.25 12.50 22.90
N CYS A 315 1.04 12.16 21.63
CA CYS A 315 0.64 10.82 21.21
C CYS A 315 1.83 10.07 20.62
N VAL A 316 2.16 8.91 21.20
CA VAL A 316 3.11 7.98 20.60
C VAL A 316 2.41 7.22 19.48
N PRO A 317 2.82 7.36 18.20
CA PRO A 317 2.19 6.64 17.11
C PRO A 317 2.38 5.13 17.26
N LYS A 318 1.38 4.34 16.87
CA LYS A 318 1.54 2.89 16.75
C LYS A 318 2.63 2.58 15.72
N PRO A 319 3.49 1.57 15.93
CA PRO A 319 4.37 1.09 14.87
C PRO A 319 3.58 0.80 13.59
N ILE A 320 4.02 1.36 12.47
CA ILE A 320 3.24 1.35 11.23
C ILE A 320 3.12 -0.06 10.63
N ASP A 321 4.12 -0.92 10.87
CA ASP A 321 4.10 -2.35 10.52
C ASP A 321 2.99 -3.10 11.28
N ARG A 322 2.74 -2.71 12.53
CA ARG A 322 1.65 -3.25 13.33
C ARG A 322 0.31 -2.78 12.79
N LEU A 323 0.15 -1.48 12.48
CA LEU A 323 -1.08 -0.99 11.88
C LEU A 323 -1.37 -1.67 10.54
N ALA A 324 -0.34 -1.83 9.70
CA ALA A 324 -0.46 -2.51 8.41
C ALA A 324 -1.02 -3.93 8.56
N ARG A 325 -0.48 -4.72 9.48
CA ARG A 325 -1.01 -6.06 9.80
C ARG A 325 -2.43 -6.02 10.33
N GLU A 326 -2.75 -5.09 11.22
CA GLU A 326 -4.11 -4.96 11.80
C GLU A 326 -5.17 -4.61 10.74
N VAL A 327 -4.80 -3.99 9.61
CA VAL A 327 -5.70 -3.68 8.49
C VAL A 327 -5.64 -4.71 7.34
N GLY A 328 -4.92 -5.83 7.52
CA GLY A 328 -4.83 -6.92 6.55
C GLY A 328 -3.84 -6.69 5.38
N LEU A 329 -2.87 -5.79 5.54
CA LEU A 329 -1.71 -5.71 4.64
C LEU A 329 -0.69 -6.80 4.99
N LEU A 330 -0.14 -7.43 3.96
CA LEU A 330 0.89 -8.44 4.09
C LEU A 330 2.28 -7.80 4.23
N SER A 331 3.24 -8.50 4.85
CA SER A 331 4.58 -7.94 5.07
C SER A 331 5.30 -7.56 3.78
N ASP A 332 5.15 -8.36 2.72
CA ASP A 332 5.69 -8.11 1.38
C ASP A 332 4.96 -7.00 0.60
N GLU A 333 3.82 -6.53 1.09
CA GLU A 333 3.06 -5.42 0.53
C GLU A 333 3.45 -4.06 1.12
N VAL A 334 4.36 -4.02 2.10
CA VAL A 334 4.64 -2.83 2.92
C VAL A 334 6.14 -2.51 2.89
N GLU A 335 6.49 -1.31 2.44
CA GLU A 335 7.85 -0.77 2.48
C GLU A 335 7.95 0.28 3.60
N LEU A 336 8.68 -0.01 4.68
CA LEU A 336 8.75 0.87 5.84
C LEU A 336 9.61 2.12 5.59
N TYR A 337 9.12 3.29 6.03
CA TYR A 337 9.82 4.58 6.07
C TYR A 337 9.89 5.06 7.53
N GLY A 338 10.88 4.53 8.25
CA GLY A 338 10.96 4.66 9.70
C GLY A 338 9.89 3.82 10.40
N LYS A 339 9.48 4.22 11.61
CA LYS A 339 8.51 3.46 12.42
C LYS A 339 7.06 3.93 12.24
N THR A 340 6.85 5.07 11.59
CA THR A 340 5.59 5.83 11.61
C THR A 340 4.88 5.87 10.25
N LYS A 341 5.57 5.50 9.16
CA LYS A 341 5.06 5.58 7.79
C LYS A 341 5.53 4.40 6.95
N ALA A 342 4.74 4.01 5.95
CA ALA A 342 5.15 3.00 4.99
C ALA A 342 4.57 3.29 3.60
N LYS A 343 5.19 2.78 2.53
CA LYS A 343 4.58 2.71 1.20
C LYS A 343 3.88 1.38 1.01
N VAL A 344 2.74 1.38 0.33
CA VAL A 344 1.98 0.15 0.00
C VAL A 344 2.17 -0.24 -1.45
N GLN A 345 2.57 -1.50 -1.68
CA GLN A 345 2.86 -2.04 -3.00
C GLN A 345 1.60 -2.18 -3.86
N LEU A 346 1.73 -1.91 -5.16
CA LEU A 346 0.56 -1.98 -6.07
C LEU A 346 0.08 -3.39 -6.39
N HIS A 347 0.89 -4.43 -6.13
CA HIS A 347 0.48 -5.81 -6.41
C HIS A 347 -0.67 -6.29 -5.51
N ILE A 348 -0.95 -5.58 -4.40
CA ILE A 348 -2.14 -5.77 -3.58
C ILE A 348 -3.44 -5.68 -4.39
N ILE A 349 -3.48 -4.86 -5.43
CA ILE A 349 -4.66 -4.71 -6.30
C ILE A 349 -5.00 -6.05 -6.98
N LYS A 350 -3.99 -6.86 -7.34
CA LYS A 350 -4.20 -8.19 -7.91
C LYS A 350 -4.75 -9.15 -6.86
N ARG A 351 -4.23 -9.10 -5.63
CA ARG A 351 -4.71 -9.92 -4.51
C ARG A 351 -6.17 -9.62 -4.19
N LEU A 352 -6.54 -8.35 -4.12
CA LEU A 352 -7.88 -7.90 -3.73
C LEU A 352 -8.86 -7.76 -4.92
N GLN A 353 -8.49 -8.23 -6.11
CA GLN A 353 -9.29 -8.02 -7.34
C GLN A 353 -10.71 -8.59 -7.26
N LYS A 354 -10.92 -9.65 -6.44
CA LYS A 354 -12.24 -10.29 -6.23
C LYS A 354 -13.02 -9.70 -5.05
N GLN A 355 -12.39 -8.92 -4.18
CA GLN A 355 -13.06 -8.33 -3.01
C GLN A 355 -13.98 -7.18 -3.47
N PRO A 356 -15.24 -7.11 -3.04
CA PRO A 356 -16.09 -5.98 -3.38
C PRO A 356 -15.61 -4.70 -2.68
N ASP A 357 -15.81 -3.56 -3.35
CA ASP A 357 -15.49 -2.25 -2.79
C ASP A 357 -16.40 -1.90 -1.60
N GLY A 358 -15.85 -1.21 -0.61
CA GLY A 358 -16.60 -0.61 0.49
C GLY A 358 -17.39 0.64 0.10
N LYS A 359 -17.94 1.30 1.11
CA LYS A 359 -18.68 2.55 0.97
C LYS A 359 -17.72 3.72 0.77
N TYR A 360 -17.94 4.50 -0.27
CA TYR A 360 -17.07 5.60 -0.66
C TYR A 360 -17.69 6.96 -0.31
N VAL A 361 -17.07 7.70 0.60
CA VAL A 361 -17.57 8.95 1.16
C VAL A 361 -16.62 10.09 0.78
N VAL A 362 -17.15 11.18 0.25
CA VAL A 362 -16.35 12.38 -0.07
C VAL A 362 -16.72 13.53 0.86
N VAL A 363 -15.71 14.09 1.53
CA VAL A 363 -15.83 15.30 2.34
C VAL A 363 -15.50 16.52 1.48
N THR A 364 -16.38 17.51 1.52
CA THR A 364 -16.20 18.81 0.89
C THR A 364 -16.69 19.90 1.83
N GLY A 365 -16.76 21.14 1.39
CA GLY A 365 -17.25 22.24 2.22
C GLY A 365 -17.99 23.28 1.43
N ILE A 366 -18.53 24.24 2.18
CA ILE A 366 -19.02 25.49 1.60
C ILE A 366 -17.88 26.28 0.94
N THR A 367 -18.22 27.36 0.25
CA THR A 367 -17.22 28.25 -0.35
C THR A 367 -16.25 28.75 0.74
N PRO A 368 -14.93 28.52 0.61
CA PRO A 368 -13.94 28.92 1.60
C PRO A 368 -14.03 30.38 2.04
N THR A 369 -13.85 30.59 3.34
CA THR A 369 -13.76 31.90 3.99
C THR A 369 -12.48 32.01 4.80
N PRO A 370 -11.98 33.24 5.08
CA PRO A 370 -10.81 33.43 5.93
C PRO A 370 -10.94 32.88 7.36
N LEU A 371 -12.15 32.55 7.82
CA LEU A 371 -12.39 32.02 9.17
C LEU A 371 -12.18 30.51 9.28
N GLY A 372 -12.05 29.80 8.14
CA GLY A 372 -11.81 28.37 8.07
C GLY A 372 -13.05 27.51 8.35
N GLU A 373 -13.18 26.41 7.62
CA GLU A 373 -14.31 25.47 7.77
C GLU A 373 -13.93 24.18 8.53
N GLY A 374 -12.66 23.78 8.51
CA GLY A 374 -12.20 22.53 9.13
C GLY A 374 -12.54 21.27 8.34
N LYS A 375 -12.45 21.31 7.00
CA LYS A 375 -12.74 20.14 6.12
C LYS A 375 -11.90 18.91 6.48
N SER A 376 -10.58 19.02 6.44
CA SER A 376 -9.69 17.90 6.76
C SER A 376 -9.84 17.45 8.21
N THR A 377 -10.13 18.37 9.13
CA THR A 377 -10.46 18.05 10.53
C THR A 377 -11.70 17.15 10.60
N THR A 378 -12.71 17.42 9.77
CA THR A 378 -13.92 16.59 9.67
C THR A 378 -13.63 15.24 9.02
N THR A 379 -12.81 15.19 7.96
CA THR A 379 -12.36 13.94 7.35
C THR A 379 -11.73 13.02 8.40
N ILE A 380 -10.80 13.55 9.19
CA ILE A 380 -10.10 12.76 10.22
C ILE A 380 -11.02 12.42 11.39
N GLY A 381 -11.82 13.37 11.89
CA GLY A 381 -12.79 13.12 12.96
C GLY A 381 -13.83 12.06 12.59
N LEU A 382 -14.29 12.05 11.33
CA LEU A 382 -15.23 11.06 10.82
C LEU A 382 -14.62 9.65 10.77
N VAL A 383 -13.39 9.49 10.27
CA VAL A 383 -12.76 8.16 10.26
C VAL A 383 -12.42 7.67 11.67
N GLN A 384 -12.04 8.58 12.57
CA GLN A 384 -11.87 8.27 13.98
C GLN A 384 -13.19 7.79 14.61
N ALA A 385 -14.30 8.48 14.35
CA ALA A 385 -15.63 8.05 14.79
C ALA A 385 -16.01 6.66 14.26
N LEU A 386 -15.90 6.45 12.95
CA LEU A 386 -16.24 5.17 12.31
C LEU A 386 -15.33 4.02 12.81
N GLY A 387 -14.04 4.29 12.97
CA GLY A 387 -13.04 3.31 13.37
C GLY A 387 -12.98 3.12 14.89
N ALA A 388 -12.44 4.09 15.61
CA ALA A 388 -12.14 3.95 17.03
C ALA A 388 -13.39 3.82 17.91
N HIS A 389 -14.52 4.43 17.51
CA HIS A 389 -15.74 4.48 18.34
C HIS A 389 -16.84 3.54 17.85
N MET A 390 -17.09 3.47 16.54
CA MET A 390 -18.10 2.58 15.94
C MET A 390 -17.53 1.21 15.53
N LYS A 391 -16.19 1.04 15.56
CA LYS A 391 -15.48 -0.21 15.31
C LYS A 391 -15.78 -0.83 13.94
N LEU A 392 -15.92 0.03 12.93
CA LEU A 392 -16.07 -0.32 11.52
C LEU A 392 -14.70 -0.25 10.83
N ASN A 393 -14.51 -1.06 9.78
CA ASN A 393 -13.33 -0.93 8.93
C ASN A 393 -13.39 0.41 8.20
N VAL A 394 -12.37 1.25 8.36
CA VAL A 394 -12.36 2.56 7.74
C VAL A 394 -10.94 3.04 7.41
N PHE A 395 -10.81 3.70 6.26
CA PHE A 395 -9.62 4.45 5.85
C PHE A 395 -9.95 5.91 5.60
N ALA A 396 -9.02 6.80 5.93
CA ALA A 396 -8.97 8.12 5.30
C ALA A 396 -8.03 8.11 4.09
N CYS A 397 -8.39 8.84 3.03
CA CYS A 397 -7.50 9.08 1.89
C CYS A 397 -7.39 10.59 1.64
N VAL A 398 -6.23 11.16 2.02
CA VAL A 398 -5.97 12.60 2.01
C VAL A 398 -4.80 12.96 1.09
N ARG A 399 -4.68 14.26 0.79
CA ARG A 399 -3.62 14.80 -0.06
C ARG A 399 -2.34 15.02 0.73
N GLN A 400 -1.21 14.84 0.06
CA GLN A 400 0.07 15.32 0.57
C GLN A 400 0.14 16.85 0.42
N PRO A 401 0.52 17.60 1.47
CA PRO A 401 0.73 19.04 1.38
C PRO A 401 2.03 19.37 0.64
N SER A 402 2.09 20.55 0.02
CA SER A 402 3.34 21.11 -0.49
C SER A 402 4.20 21.60 0.67
N GLN A 403 5.51 21.45 0.54
CA GLN A 403 6.49 21.94 1.51
C GLN A 403 6.65 23.47 1.44
N GLY A 404 6.46 24.07 0.26
CA GLY A 404 6.65 25.52 0.05
C GLY A 404 5.86 26.41 1.01
N PRO A 405 4.53 26.22 1.18
CA PRO A 405 3.71 26.96 2.14
C PRO A 405 4.15 26.85 3.60
N THR A 406 4.73 25.70 4.00
CA THR A 406 5.16 25.43 5.38
C THR A 406 6.16 26.49 5.89
N PHE A 407 7.09 26.93 5.03
CA PHE A 407 8.06 27.97 5.35
C PHE A 407 7.56 29.40 5.12
N GLY A 408 6.37 29.56 4.55
CA GLY A 408 5.76 30.85 4.21
C GLY A 408 4.84 31.40 5.30
N ILE A 409 3.66 30.79 5.47
CA ILE A 409 2.55 31.30 6.30
C ILE A 409 2.26 30.38 7.53
N LYS A 410 3.11 29.35 7.72
CA LYS A 410 3.04 28.19 8.64
C LYS A 410 2.44 26.94 7.99
N GLY A 411 2.99 25.79 8.35
CA GLY A 411 2.44 24.49 7.97
C GLY A 411 1.05 24.29 8.58
N GLY A 412 0.20 23.52 7.92
CA GLY A 412 -1.12 23.16 8.44
C GLY A 412 -1.11 21.76 9.05
N ALA A 413 -1.96 21.52 10.06
CA ALA A 413 -2.28 20.15 10.44
C ALA A 413 -2.98 19.44 9.27
N ALA A 414 -2.71 18.14 9.08
CA ALA A 414 -3.64 17.30 8.33
C ALA A 414 -4.85 17.01 9.21
N GLY A 415 -5.71 18.01 9.36
CA GLY A 415 -6.77 18.06 10.36
C GLY A 415 -6.61 19.24 11.31
N GLY A 416 -6.95 19.05 12.58
CA GLY A 416 -6.73 20.02 13.66
C GLY A 416 -7.26 19.52 15.00
N GLY A 417 -6.73 20.04 16.11
CA GLY A 417 -7.12 19.62 17.45
C GLY A 417 -6.89 18.13 17.69
N TYR A 418 -7.87 17.41 18.21
CA TYR A 418 -7.79 15.96 18.42
C TYR A 418 -8.14 15.10 17.19
N SER A 419 -8.34 15.73 16.04
CA SER A 419 -8.59 15.06 14.75
C SER A 419 -7.52 15.40 13.73
N GLN A 420 -6.38 14.70 13.84
CA GLN A 420 -5.19 14.91 13.01
C GLN A 420 -4.56 13.60 12.54
N VAL A 421 -3.84 13.66 11.42
CA VAL A 421 -2.85 12.65 10.99
C VAL A 421 -1.53 12.91 11.70
N ILE A 422 -0.88 11.86 12.19
CA ILE A 422 0.39 11.94 12.94
C ILE A 422 1.46 11.00 12.36
N PRO A 423 2.75 11.34 12.50
CA PRO A 423 3.29 12.60 13.04
C PRO A 423 3.16 13.79 12.08
N MET A 424 2.80 14.95 12.62
CA MET A 424 2.47 16.14 11.82
C MET A 424 3.68 16.79 11.13
N GLU A 425 4.87 16.71 11.72
CA GLU A 425 6.12 17.22 11.14
C GLU A 425 6.49 16.43 9.88
N GLU A 426 6.48 15.10 9.98
CA GLU A 426 6.78 14.21 8.86
C GLU A 426 5.76 14.35 7.72
N PHE A 427 4.50 14.65 8.05
CA PHE A 427 3.44 14.91 7.09
C PHE A 427 3.66 16.17 6.24
N ASN A 428 4.23 17.24 6.84
CA ASN A 428 4.35 18.57 6.22
C ASN A 428 5.69 18.86 5.53
N LEU A 429 6.68 17.98 5.71
CA LEU A 429 8.01 18.12 5.12
C LEU A 429 8.17 17.16 3.94
N HIS A 430 9.14 16.26 4.00
CA HIS A 430 9.52 15.41 2.87
C HIS A 430 8.64 14.17 2.69
N LEU A 431 7.90 13.78 3.73
CA LEU A 431 7.13 12.53 3.81
C LEU A 431 7.96 11.31 3.36
N THR A 432 7.77 10.87 2.12
CA THR A 432 8.46 9.72 1.49
C THR A 432 9.20 10.09 0.19
N GLY A 433 9.29 11.39 -0.13
CA GLY A 433 10.00 11.89 -1.32
C GLY A 433 9.18 12.00 -2.61
N ASP A 434 7.85 11.81 -2.55
CA ASP A 434 7.00 11.77 -3.74
C ASP A 434 7.04 13.09 -4.55
N ILE A 435 6.98 14.23 -3.87
CA ILE A 435 7.09 15.57 -4.48
C ILE A 435 8.49 15.80 -5.07
N HIS A 436 9.54 15.25 -4.45
CA HIS A 436 10.90 15.34 -4.99
C HIS A 436 11.04 14.55 -6.30
N ALA A 437 10.45 13.35 -6.36
CA ALA A 437 10.39 12.55 -7.59
C ALA A 437 9.65 13.30 -8.72
N ILE A 438 8.53 13.95 -8.41
CA ILE A 438 7.79 14.78 -9.36
C ILE A 438 8.65 15.97 -9.84
N THR A 439 9.35 16.64 -8.92
CA THR A 439 10.24 17.77 -9.25
C THR A 439 11.32 17.34 -10.23
N ALA A 440 12.01 16.23 -9.93
CA ALA A 440 13.05 15.67 -10.78
C ALA A 440 12.50 15.26 -12.17
N ALA A 441 11.36 14.56 -12.20
CA ALA A 441 10.74 14.12 -13.45
C ALA A 441 10.29 15.31 -14.32
N ASN A 442 9.64 16.31 -13.73
CA ASN A 442 9.19 17.49 -14.45
C ASN A 442 10.36 18.29 -15.03
N ASN A 443 11.41 18.48 -14.24
CA ASN A 443 12.59 19.23 -14.68
C ASN A 443 13.43 18.45 -15.70
N LEU A 444 13.39 17.12 -15.69
CA LEU A 444 13.97 16.29 -16.76
C LEU A 444 13.27 16.54 -18.10
N VAL A 445 11.93 16.64 -18.12
CA VAL A 445 11.20 17.00 -19.34
C VAL A 445 11.61 18.39 -19.83
N ALA A 446 11.68 19.38 -18.94
CA ALA A 446 12.11 20.73 -19.30
C ALA A 446 13.53 20.75 -19.88
N ALA A 447 14.47 20.00 -19.28
CA ALA A 447 15.83 19.85 -19.79
C ALA A 447 15.87 19.16 -21.16
N ALA A 448 15.03 18.14 -21.38
CA ALA A 448 14.95 17.43 -22.64
C ALA A 448 14.41 18.30 -23.78
N ILE A 449 13.44 19.19 -23.51
CA ILE A 449 12.96 20.18 -24.49
C ILE A 449 14.11 21.07 -24.94
N ASP A 450 14.84 21.67 -24.00
CA ASP A 450 15.91 22.61 -24.29
C ASP A 450 17.08 21.93 -25.02
N ALA A 451 17.47 20.73 -24.57
CA ALA A 451 18.48 19.92 -25.24
C ALA A 451 18.07 19.55 -26.66
N ARG A 452 16.78 19.21 -26.86
CA ARG A 452 16.27 18.87 -28.20
C ARG A 452 16.33 20.06 -29.14
N ILE A 453 15.86 21.22 -28.72
CA ILE A 453 15.93 22.47 -29.51
C ILE A 453 17.37 22.80 -29.88
N PHE A 454 18.29 22.75 -28.91
CA PHE A 454 19.71 23.06 -29.14
C PHE A 454 20.37 22.08 -30.13
N HIS A 455 20.14 20.78 -29.98
CA HIS A 455 20.76 19.79 -30.85
C HIS A 455 20.15 19.79 -32.26
N GLU A 456 18.86 20.10 -32.39
CA GLU A 456 18.26 20.34 -33.69
C GLU A 456 18.88 21.59 -34.34
N SER A 457 18.94 22.73 -33.67
CA SER A 457 19.43 23.97 -34.29
C SER A 457 20.91 23.93 -34.70
N THR A 458 21.71 23.03 -34.12
CA THR A 458 23.18 23.01 -34.30
C THR A 458 23.72 21.85 -35.13
N GLN A 459 22.89 20.93 -35.62
CA GLN A 459 23.34 19.72 -36.32
C GLN A 459 22.58 19.52 -37.63
N SER A 460 23.22 18.82 -38.59
CA SER A 460 22.52 18.31 -39.79
C SER A 460 21.68 17.08 -39.45
N ASP A 461 20.67 16.79 -40.27
CA ASP A 461 19.72 15.68 -40.04
C ASP A 461 20.43 14.34 -39.87
N LYS A 462 21.38 14.04 -40.77
CA LYS A 462 22.19 12.82 -40.71
C LYS A 462 23.02 12.74 -39.43
N ALA A 463 23.62 13.85 -39.00
CA ALA A 463 24.44 13.87 -37.78
C ALA A 463 23.58 13.70 -36.52
N LEU A 464 22.41 14.34 -36.48
CA LEU A 464 21.45 14.20 -35.39
C LEU A 464 20.89 12.78 -35.30
N TYR A 465 20.43 12.24 -36.43
CA TYR A 465 19.97 10.86 -36.54
C TYR A 465 21.02 9.86 -36.05
N ASN A 466 22.28 10.07 -36.47
CA ASN A 466 23.37 9.18 -36.08
C ASN A 466 23.62 9.16 -34.56
N ARG A 467 23.34 10.26 -33.85
CA ARG A 467 23.45 10.38 -32.39
C ARG A 467 22.21 9.87 -31.67
N LEU A 468 21.03 10.03 -32.25
CA LEU A 468 19.77 9.50 -31.71
C LEU A 468 19.74 7.96 -31.79
N VAL A 469 20.36 7.37 -32.82
CA VAL A 469 20.37 5.92 -33.04
C VAL A 469 21.82 5.43 -33.16
N PRO A 470 22.64 5.51 -32.09
CA PRO A 470 24.07 5.23 -32.18
C PRO A 470 24.37 3.78 -32.60
N LEU A 471 25.59 3.54 -33.09
CA LEU A 471 26.10 2.20 -33.32
C LEU A 471 26.35 1.50 -31.97
N SER A 472 25.79 0.31 -31.80
CA SER A 472 26.05 -0.56 -30.65
C SER A 472 26.71 -1.84 -31.16
N GLY A 473 28.03 -1.91 -31.10
CA GLY A 473 28.81 -2.87 -31.89
C GLY A 473 28.72 -2.52 -33.38
N GLU A 474 28.36 -3.48 -34.23
CA GLU A 474 28.26 -3.28 -35.68
C GLU A 474 26.85 -2.90 -36.17
N GLN A 475 25.86 -2.79 -35.27
CA GLN A 475 24.46 -2.57 -35.65
C GLN A 475 23.85 -1.35 -34.96
N ARG A 476 23.01 -0.61 -35.68
CA ARG A 476 22.07 0.37 -35.12
C ARG A 476 20.77 -0.35 -34.76
N LYS A 477 20.17 -0.01 -33.62
CA LYS A 477 18.86 -0.53 -33.22
C LYS A 477 17.99 0.59 -32.68
N PHE A 478 16.73 0.63 -33.08
CA PHE A 478 15.75 1.50 -32.45
C PHE A 478 15.39 0.97 -31.07
N SER A 479 15.35 1.87 -30.09
CA SER A 479 14.74 1.60 -28.79
C SER A 479 13.21 1.54 -28.90
N PRO A 480 12.50 0.91 -27.93
CA PRO A 480 11.04 0.82 -27.98
C PRO A 480 10.31 2.18 -28.14
N ILE A 481 10.83 3.25 -27.52
CA ILE A 481 10.27 4.59 -27.63
C ILE A 481 10.44 5.20 -29.03
N GLN A 482 11.55 4.89 -29.70
CA GLN A 482 11.79 5.31 -31.08
C GLN A 482 10.90 4.56 -32.06
N ILE A 483 10.61 3.27 -31.80
CA ILE A 483 9.62 2.51 -32.56
C ILE A 483 8.23 3.16 -32.44
N ASN A 484 7.84 3.63 -31.26
CA ASN A 484 6.56 4.34 -31.09
C ASN A 484 6.51 5.64 -31.90
N ARG A 485 7.63 6.38 -31.96
CA ARG A 485 7.74 7.56 -32.82
C ARG A 485 7.59 7.23 -34.30
N LEU A 486 8.23 6.17 -34.79
CA LEU A 486 8.07 5.71 -36.18
C LEU A 486 6.60 5.39 -36.50
N LYS A 487 5.91 4.69 -35.60
CA LYS A 487 4.47 4.41 -35.73
C LYS A 487 3.64 5.70 -35.80
N LYS A 488 3.91 6.69 -34.94
CA LYS A 488 3.23 8.00 -34.97
C LYS A 488 3.44 8.71 -36.31
N LEU A 489 4.61 8.55 -36.93
CA LEU A 489 4.93 9.12 -38.23
C LEU A 489 4.42 8.31 -39.43
N GLY A 490 3.81 7.14 -39.20
CA GLY A 490 3.37 6.23 -40.27
C GLY A 490 4.52 5.53 -41.00
N ILE A 491 5.66 5.33 -40.33
CA ILE A 491 6.84 4.66 -40.89
C ILE A 491 6.89 3.23 -40.36
N GLU A 492 6.73 2.23 -41.24
CA GLU A 492 6.71 0.80 -40.86
C GLU A 492 8.09 0.17 -40.73
N LYS A 493 9.12 0.80 -41.33
CA LYS A 493 10.50 0.30 -41.34
C LYS A 493 11.09 0.30 -39.93
N THR A 494 11.57 -0.85 -39.48
CA THR A 494 12.21 -1.00 -38.16
C THR A 494 13.73 -1.18 -38.23
N ASP A 495 14.30 -1.25 -39.43
CA ASP A 495 15.75 -1.23 -39.65
C ASP A 495 16.22 0.23 -39.77
N PRO A 496 17.08 0.71 -38.85
CA PRO A 496 17.62 2.08 -38.93
C PRO A 496 18.39 2.40 -40.21
N SER A 497 18.89 1.41 -40.94
CA SER A 497 19.63 1.63 -42.19
C SER A 497 18.74 1.71 -43.43
N ALA A 498 17.46 1.34 -43.32
CA ALA A 498 16.51 1.29 -44.42
C ALA A 498 15.66 2.57 -44.58
N LEU A 499 15.81 3.54 -43.68
CA LEU A 499 15.10 4.82 -43.75
C LEU A 499 15.64 5.69 -44.88
N THR A 500 14.75 6.32 -45.64
CA THR A 500 15.11 7.35 -46.62
C THR A 500 15.56 8.63 -45.92
N ASP A 501 16.22 9.53 -46.65
CA ASP A 501 16.61 10.83 -46.08
C ASP A 501 15.40 11.62 -45.56
N GLU A 502 14.26 11.56 -46.25
CA GLU A 502 13.01 12.20 -45.80
C GLU A 502 12.47 11.58 -44.50
N GLU A 503 12.46 10.25 -44.40
CA GLU A 503 12.04 9.55 -43.19
C GLU A 503 13.00 9.84 -42.02
N ILE A 504 14.31 9.93 -42.29
CA ILE A 504 15.33 10.34 -41.33
C ILE A 504 15.05 11.76 -40.82
N THR A 505 14.79 12.72 -41.70
CA THR A 505 14.46 14.10 -41.31
C THR A 505 13.23 14.14 -40.43
N ARG A 506 12.12 13.49 -40.85
CA ARG A 506 10.86 13.45 -40.08
C ARG A 506 11.03 12.76 -38.72
N PHE A 507 11.84 11.71 -38.65
CA PHE A 507 12.14 11.03 -37.40
C PHE A 507 13.03 11.88 -36.48
N ALA A 508 14.12 12.44 -37.01
CA ALA A 508 15.12 13.15 -36.22
C ALA A 508 14.67 14.55 -35.77
N ARG A 509 13.78 15.21 -36.50
CA ARG A 509 13.29 16.56 -36.19
C ARG A 509 11.93 16.52 -35.50
N LEU A 510 11.84 17.14 -34.33
CA LEU A 510 10.55 17.51 -33.74
C LEU A 510 10.10 18.87 -34.24
N ASP A 511 11.05 19.74 -34.61
CA ASP A 511 10.79 21.10 -35.11
C ASP A 511 9.90 21.89 -34.14
N ILE A 512 10.26 21.89 -32.86
CA ILE A 512 9.52 22.57 -31.79
C ILE A 512 9.45 24.07 -32.09
N ASP A 513 8.24 24.64 -32.12
CA ASP A 513 8.05 26.08 -32.08
C ASP A 513 8.30 26.58 -30.64
N PRO A 514 9.34 27.39 -30.39
CA PRO A 514 9.67 27.85 -29.04
C PRO A 514 8.56 28.68 -28.37
N SER A 515 7.73 29.37 -29.16
CA SER A 515 6.62 30.19 -28.65
C SER A 515 5.44 29.34 -28.15
N SER A 516 5.36 28.09 -28.60
CA SER A 516 4.30 27.14 -28.25
C SER A 516 4.62 26.30 -27.00
N ILE A 517 5.82 26.43 -26.43
CA ILE A 517 6.24 25.66 -25.25
C ILE A 517 5.35 26.00 -24.07
N THR A 518 4.55 25.02 -23.64
CA THR A 518 3.68 25.16 -22.47
C THR A 518 4.32 24.59 -21.21
N TRP A 519 5.26 23.67 -21.36
CA TRP A 519 5.93 23.00 -20.24
C TRP A 519 6.90 23.91 -19.49
N GLN A 520 6.75 23.95 -18.16
CA GLN A 520 7.54 24.80 -17.27
C GLN A 520 8.41 23.98 -16.33
N ARG A 521 9.40 24.62 -15.71
CA ARG A 521 10.16 24.01 -14.62
C ARG A 521 9.37 24.10 -13.33
N VAL A 522 9.75 23.31 -12.33
CA VAL A 522 9.10 23.35 -11.02
C VAL A 522 10.09 23.31 -9.85
N LEU A 523 9.66 23.90 -8.73
CA LEU A 523 10.35 23.89 -7.45
C LEU A 523 9.32 23.92 -6.32
N ASP A 524 9.45 23.08 -5.30
CA ASP A 524 8.50 23.06 -4.17
C ASP A 524 8.83 24.10 -3.08
N THR A 525 9.13 25.32 -3.52
CA THR A 525 9.48 26.46 -2.67
C THR A 525 8.71 27.69 -3.16
N ASN A 526 8.27 28.54 -2.22
CA ASN A 526 7.58 29.78 -2.55
C ASN A 526 8.57 30.84 -3.07
N ASP A 527 8.90 30.82 -4.36
CA ASP A 527 9.82 31.77 -4.98
C ASP A 527 9.16 32.59 -6.11
N ARG A 528 8.78 33.84 -5.79
CA ARG A 528 8.12 34.73 -6.74
C ARG A 528 9.02 35.22 -7.89
N PHE A 529 10.34 35.23 -7.72
CA PHE A 529 11.26 35.74 -8.74
C PHE A 529 11.48 34.74 -9.88
N LEU A 530 11.11 33.48 -9.68
CA LEU A 530 11.14 32.46 -10.73
C LEU A 530 9.88 32.41 -11.61
N ARG A 531 8.90 33.30 -11.37
CA ARG A 531 7.66 33.40 -12.19
C ARG A 531 7.93 33.73 -13.65
N LYS A 532 9.05 34.39 -13.95
CA LYS A 532 9.49 34.68 -15.31
C LYS A 532 11.00 34.91 -15.31
N ILE A 533 11.71 34.13 -16.11
CA ILE A 533 13.18 34.14 -16.21
C ILE A 533 13.62 33.98 -17.67
N THR A 534 14.89 34.26 -17.94
CA THR A 534 15.55 33.93 -19.20
C THR A 534 16.60 32.86 -18.94
N ILE A 535 16.57 31.77 -19.70
CA ILE A 535 17.52 30.65 -19.60
C ILE A 535 18.48 30.62 -20.80
N GLY A 536 19.57 29.83 -20.69
CA GLY A 536 20.53 29.62 -21.77
C GLY A 536 21.50 30.79 -22.00
N GLN A 537 21.72 31.63 -20.98
CA GLN A 537 22.53 32.84 -21.11
C GLN A 537 24.05 32.59 -21.14
N SER A 538 24.51 31.39 -20.78
CA SER A 538 25.93 31.08 -20.83
C SER A 538 26.42 31.00 -22.29
N PRO A 539 27.68 31.40 -22.58
CA PRO A 539 28.22 31.34 -23.95
C PRO A 539 28.22 29.93 -24.56
N THR A 540 28.23 28.89 -23.73
CA THR A 540 28.23 27.48 -24.16
C THR A 540 26.94 27.07 -24.89
N GLU A 541 25.85 27.78 -24.64
CA GLU A 541 24.53 27.61 -25.24
C GLU A 541 24.43 28.37 -26.57
N LYS A 542 25.54 28.95 -27.06
CA LYS A 542 25.68 29.53 -28.40
C LYS A 542 24.63 30.59 -28.74
N GLY A 543 24.22 31.37 -27.74
CA GLY A 543 23.23 32.44 -27.90
C GLY A 543 21.77 31.95 -27.98
N TYR A 544 21.52 30.64 -27.85
CA TYR A 544 20.16 30.10 -27.77
C TYR A 544 19.58 30.36 -26.38
N THR A 545 18.83 31.46 -26.27
CA THR A 545 18.10 31.85 -25.05
C THR A 545 16.60 31.78 -25.27
N ARG A 546 15.83 31.62 -24.19
CA ARG A 546 14.37 31.77 -24.22
C ARG A 546 13.82 32.20 -22.87
N GLU A 547 12.61 32.76 -22.89
CA GLU A 547 11.82 32.96 -21.68
C GLU A 547 11.32 31.61 -21.14
N ALA A 548 11.33 31.48 -19.81
CA ALA A 548 10.82 30.33 -19.08
C ALA A 548 10.22 30.79 -17.75
N GLN A 549 9.55 29.88 -17.04
CA GLN A 549 9.06 30.12 -15.69
C GLN A 549 9.19 28.85 -14.82
N PHE A 550 9.06 29.04 -13.52
CA PHE A 550 8.85 27.97 -12.55
C PHE A 550 7.45 28.04 -11.95
N ASP A 551 6.84 26.87 -11.80
CA ASP A 551 5.64 26.67 -10.99
C ASP A 551 6.00 25.96 -9.68
N ILE A 552 5.12 26.00 -8.68
CA ILE A 552 5.30 25.14 -7.51
C ILE A 552 5.13 23.67 -7.91
N THR A 553 5.90 22.73 -7.36
CA THR A 553 5.89 21.32 -7.84
C THR A 553 4.50 20.68 -7.87
N VAL A 554 3.66 20.95 -6.86
CA VAL A 554 2.30 20.42 -6.80
C VAL A 554 1.35 20.97 -7.89
N ALA A 555 1.78 21.97 -8.66
CA ALA A 555 1.11 22.48 -9.86
C ALA A 555 1.49 21.73 -11.15
N SER A 556 2.51 20.87 -11.11
CA SER A 556 2.95 20.07 -12.27
C SER A 556 1.82 19.17 -12.79
N GLU A 557 1.75 18.99 -14.12
CA GLU A 557 0.88 17.98 -14.72
C GLU A 557 1.23 16.56 -14.23
N ILE A 558 2.50 16.28 -13.91
CA ILE A 558 2.92 14.98 -13.38
C ILE A 558 2.25 14.69 -12.04
N MET A 559 2.01 15.72 -11.19
CA MET A 559 1.25 15.55 -9.95
C MET A 559 -0.21 15.15 -10.23
N ALA A 560 -0.84 15.74 -11.26
CA ALA A 560 -2.19 15.36 -11.67
C ALA A 560 -2.22 13.95 -12.30
N VAL A 561 -1.20 13.56 -13.07
CA VAL A 561 -1.02 12.20 -13.60
C VAL A 561 -0.90 11.18 -12.47
N LEU A 562 -0.07 11.46 -11.46
CA LEU A 562 0.07 10.62 -10.27
C LEU A 562 -1.28 10.45 -9.55
N ALA A 563 -2.05 11.54 -9.43
CA ALA A 563 -3.34 11.50 -8.77
C ALA A 563 -4.43 10.74 -9.56
N LEU A 564 -4.35 10.71 -10.89
CA LEU A 564 -5.36 10.10 -11.77
C LEU A 564 -4.97 8.73 -12.35
N THR A 565 -3.77 8.23 -12.08
CA THR A 565 -3.38 6.91 -12.55
C THR A 565 -4.04 5.78 -11.76
N SER A 566 -4.28 4.66 -12.43
CA SER A 566 -4.87 3.44 -11.89
C SER A 566 -3.90 2.25 -11.84
N SER A 567 -2.72 2.37 -12.46
CA SER A 567 -1.65 1.36 -12.45
C SER A 567 -0.31 1.96 -12.92
N LEU A 568 0.78 1.20 -12.81
CA LEU A 568 2.07 1.61 -13.37
C LEU A 568 2.02 1.75 -14.90
N GLU A 569 1.29 0.85 -15.58
CA GLU A 569 1.11 0.90 -17.03
C GLU A 569 0.30 2.12 -17.46
N ASP A 570 -0.80 2.41 -16.76
CA ASP A 570 -1.60 3.63 -16.98
C ASP A 570 -0.76 4.90 -16.73
N MET A 571 0.07 4.92 -15.69
CA MET A 571 0.94 6.06 -15.41
C MET A 571 1.94 6.28 -16.55
N ARG A 572 2.58 5.22 -17.04
CA ARG A 572 3.49 5.28 -18.18
C ARG A 572 2.81 5.85 -19.43
N GLN A 573 1.61 5.36 -19.75
CA GLN A 573 0.83 5.83 -20.90
C GLN A 573 0.42 7.31 -20.76
N ARG A 574 0.05 7.73 -19.55
CA ARG A 574 -0.30 9.13 -19.26
C ARG A 574 0.90 10.05 -19.37
N LEU A 575 2.03 9.66 -18.79
CA LEU A 575 3.30 10.38 -18.90
C LEU A 575 3.67 10.55 -20.38
N ALA A 576 3.63 9.47 -21.17
CA ALA A 576 3.91 9.47 -22.61
C ALA A 576 3.03 10.43 -23.42
N LYS A 577 1.76 10.61 -23.03
CA LYS A 577 0.79 11.47 -23.71
C LYS A 577 0.90 12.96 -23.37
N MET A 578 1.67 13.33 -22.35
CA MET A 578 1.81 14.75 -21.96
C MET A 578 2.36 15.56 -23.13
N VAL A 579 1.64 16.61 -23.51
CA VAL A 579 2.01 17.52 -24.61
C VAL A 579 2.83 18.65 -24.03
N VAL A 580 4.03 18.88 -24.57
CA VAL A 580 4.98 19.87 -24.05
C VAL A 580 5.04 21.14 -24.88
N ALA A 581 4.79 21.01 -26.18
CA ALA A 581 4.89 22.05 -27.20
C ALA A 581 4.17 21.61 -28.48
N THR A 582 4.14 22.48 -29.47
CA THR A 582 3.68 22.19 -30.83
C THR A 582 4.86 22.35 -31.80
N SER A 583 4.86 21.60 -32.89
CA SER A 583 5.83 21.84 -33.97
C SER A 583 5.51 23.13 -34.73
N CYS A 584 6.44 23.64 -35.53
CA CYS A 584 6.17 24.74 -36.46
C CYS A 584 5.06 24.41 -37.48
N SER A 585 4.76 23.13 -37.71
CA SER A 585 3.66 22.66 -38.55
C SER A 585 2.31 22.50 -37.83
N GLY A 586 2.24 22.76 -36.52
CA GLY A 586 1.00 22.68 -35.74
C GLY A 586 0.71 21.32 -35.08
N GLU A 587 1.65 20.36 -35.17
CA GLU A 587 1.49 19.02 -34.60
C GLU A 587 1.89 18.98 -33.11
N PRO A 588 1.12 18.31 -32.24
CA PRO A 588 1.45 18.22 -30.82
C PRO A 588 2.68 17.34 -30.58
N ILE A 589 3.62 17.87 -29.81
CA ILE A 589 4.86 17.20 -29.41
C ILE A 589 4.71 16.70 -27.97
N THR A 590 4.93 15.40 -27.79
CA THR A 590 4.72 14.70 -26.52
C THR A 590 6.05 14.35 -25.81
N THR A 591 5.98 13.92 -24.56
CA THR A 591 7.17 13.36 -23.86
C THR A 591 7.65 12.04 -24.46
N GLU A 592 6.78 11.28 -25.13
CA GLU A 592 7.16 10.10 -25.91
C GLU A 592 8.02 10.52 -27.12
N ASP A 593 7.64 11.61 -27.81
CA ASP A 593 8.41 12.16 -28.94
C ASP A 593 9.81 12.66 -28.52
N LEU A 594 9.90 13.23 -27.31
CA LEU A 594 11.16 13.65 -26.70
C LEU A 594 12.06 12.47 -26.30
N GLY A 595 11.52 11.25 -26.20
CA GLY A 595 12.29 10.08 -25.78
C GLY A 595 12.42 9.92 -24.26
N VAL A 596 11.57 10.57 -23.45
CA VAL A 596 11.77 10.62 -21.98
C VAL A 596 10.74 9.86 -21.15
N SER A 597 9.61 9.42 -21.72
CA SER A 597 8.51 8.79 -20.95
C SER A 597 8.94 7.59 -20.09
N GLY A 598 9.86 6.76 -20.59
CA GLY A 598 10.44 5.64 -19.83
C GLY A 598 11.26 6.12 -18.61
N ALA A 599 12.07 7.16 -18.78
CA ALA A 599 12.85 7.74 -17.69
C ALA A 599 11.94 8.38 -16.62
N LEU A 600 10.86 9.05 -17.04
CA LEU A 600 9.86 9.58 -16.11
C LEU A 600 9.20 8.46 -15.30
N THR A 601 8.87 7.34 -15.94
CA THR A 601 8.28 6.17 -15.27
C THR A 601 9.24 5.60 -14.21
N VAL A 602 10.54 5.55 -14.49
CA VAL A 602 11.57 5.11 -13.53
C VAL A 602 11.66 6.06 -12.34
N LEU A 603 11.68 7.38 -12.56
CA LEU A 603 11.73 8.38 -11.48
C LEU A 603 10.48 8.31 -10.59
N MET A 604 9.33 7.96 -11.17
CA MET A 604 8.05 7.87 -10.47
C MET A 604 7.75 6.47 -9.88
N LYS A 605 8.65 5.48 -10.00
CA LYS A 605 8.35 4.07 -9.67
C LYS A 605 7.92 3.85 -8.22
N ASP A 606 8.46 4.64 -7.29
CA ASP A 606 8.17 4.55 -5.86
C ASP A 606 7.11 5.58 -5.44
N ALA A 607 7.12 6.75 -6.10
CA ALA A 607 6.15 7.82 -5.88
C ALA A 607 4.71 7.43 -6.27
N ILE A 608 4.51 6.39 -7.09
CA ILE A 608 3.17 5.85 -7.42
C ILE A 608 2.51 5.07 -6.26
N LYS A 609 3.30 4.63 -5.27
CA LYS A 609 2.83 3.80 -4.15
C LYS A 609 2.25 4.70 -3.04
N PRO A 610 0.99 4.50 -2.60
CA PRO A 610 0.39 5.28 -1.52
C PRO A 610 1.13 5.16 -0.18
N ASN A 611 1.17 6.24 0.60
CA ASN A 611 1.83 6.27 1.91
C ASN A 611 0.83 6.01 3.03
N LEU A 612 1.01 4.92 3.79
CA LEU A 612 0.27 4.58 4.99
C LEU A 612 0.81 5.38 6.19
N MET A 613 -0.11 6.06 6.87
CA MET A 613 0.06 6.76 8.15
C MET A 613 -1.14 6.46 9.05
N GLN A 614 -1.28 7.20 10.16
CA GLN A 614 -2.37 7.00 11.10
C GLN A 614 -2.89 8.31 11.72
N THR A 615 -4.12 8.26 12.22
CA THR A 615 -4.70 9.32 13.07
C THR A 615 -4.20 9.23 14.51
N LEU A 616 -4.47 10.24 15.34
CA LEU A 616 -4.24 10.19 16.80
C LEU A 616 -4.84 8.95 17.51
N GLU A 617 -5.98 8.42 17.04
CA GLU A 617 -6.60 7.21 17.62
C GLU A 617 -6.16 5.90 16.94
N GLY A 618 -5.16 5.94 16.06
CA GLY A 618 -4.63 4.74 15.38
C GLY A 618 -5.50 4.21 14.23
N THR A 619 -6.43 5.01 13.71
CA THR A 619 -7.15 4.75 12.44
C THR A 619 -6.23 4.94 11.24
N PRO A 620 -6.27 4.07 10.21
CA PRO A 620 -5.33 4.13 9.10
C PRO A 620 -5.66 5.25 8.09
N VAL A 621 -4.61 5.84 7.54
CA VAL A 621 -4.69 6.98 6.60
C VAL A 621 -3.76 6.74 5.44
N PHE A 622 -4.27 6.86 4.20
CA PHE A 622 -3.42 7.05 3.04
C PHE A 622 -3.20 8.54 2.75
N VAL A 623 -1.94 8.92 2.61
CA VAL A 623 -1.49 10.25 2.20
C VAL A 623 -0.82 10.10 0.84
N HIS A 624 -1.46 10.54 -0.23
CA HIS A 624 -0.92 10.31 -1.57
C HIS A 624 -1.43 11.28 -2.63
N ALA A 625 -0.47 11.83 -3.39
CA ALA A 625 -0.66 12.93 -4.33
C ALA A 625 -1.26 14.20 -3.68
N GLY A 626 -1.03 15.35 -4.30
CA GLY A 626 -1.51 16.64 -3.80
C GLY A 626 -1.67 17.69 -4.87
N PRO A 627 -2.39 17.42 -5.98
CA PRO A 627 -2.55 18.39 -7.05
C PRO A 627 -3.30 19.64 -6.56
N PHE A 628 -3.02 20.77 -7.19
CA PHE A 628 -3.81 21.98 -7.02
C PHE A 628 -5.29 21.71 -7.32
N ALA A 629 -6.18 22.38 -6.58
CA ALA A 629 -7.63 22.31 -6.82
C ALA A 629 -8.13 23.40 -7.79
N ASN A 630 -7.24 24.31 -8.22
CA ASN A 630 -7.56 25.34 -9.23
C ASN A 630 -7.32 24.80 -10.64
N ILE A 631 -6.04 24.67 -11.02
CA ILE A 631 -5.60 24.26 -12.36
C ILE A 631 -5.60 22.73 -12.55
N ALA A 632 -5.86 21.98 -11.48
CA ALA A 632 -6.05 20.54 -11.50
C ALA A 632 -7.25 20.17 -10.60
N HIS A 633 -7.48 18.86 -10.44
CA HIS A 633 -8.70 18.37 -9.81
C HIS A 633 -8.71 18.43 -8.28
N GLY A 634 -7.58 18.64 -7.61
CA GLY A 634 -7.58 18.90 -6.16
C GLY A 634 -7.94 17.73 -5.25
N ASN A 635 -7.67 16.49 -5.65
CA ASN A 635 -8.00 15.29 -4.89
C ASN A 635 -6.77 14.39 -4.70
N SER A 636 -6.76 13.53 -3.68
CA SER A 636 -5.76 12.46 -3.50
C SER A 636 -5.82 11.43 -4.64
N SER A 637 -4.86 10.51 -4.68
CA SER A 637 -4.75 9.55 -5.80
C SER A 637 -5.90 8.53 -5.91
N ILE A 638 -6.23 8.12 -7.14
CA ILE A 638 -7.14 7.00 -7.43
C ILE A 638 -6.64 5.68 -6.86
N LEU A 639 -5.33 5.42 -6.92
CA LEU A 639 -4.72 4.18 -6.39
C LEU A 639 -4.96 4.01 -4.89
N ALA A 640 -4.74 5.07 -4.10
CA ALA A 640 -5.01 5.04 -2.66
C ALA A 640 -6.47 4.67 -2.35
N ASP A 641 -7.42 5.30 -3.06
CA ASP A 641 -8.84 5.05 -2.84
C ASP A 641 -9.25 3.64 -3.25
N LYS A 642 -8.77 3.13 -4.39
CA LYS A 642 -9.06 1.76 -4.86
C LYS A 642 -8.52 0.71 -3.89
N ILE A 643 -7.29 0.89 -3.42
CA ILE A 643 -6.67 -0.02 -2.45
C ILE A 643 -7.44 0.01 -1.13
N ALA A 644 -7.75 1.20 -0.62
CA ALA A 644 -8.51 1.37 0.62
C ALA A 644 -9.92 0.76 0.52
N LEU A 645 -10.64 0.99 -0.58
CA LEU A 645 -12.02 0.51 -0.77
C LEU A 645 -12.08 -1.02 -0.77
N ARG A 646 -11.08 -1.65 -1.38
CA ARG A 646 -10.96 -3.11 -1.37
C ARG A 646 -10.57 -3.64 0.00
N LEU A 647 -9.59 -3.02 0.66
CA LEU A 647 -9.13 -3.42 1.99
C LEU A 647 -10.26 -3.39 3.03
N VAL A 648 -11.02 -2.29 3.09
CA VAL A 648 -12.08 -2.14 4.10
C VAL A 648 -13.24 -3.14 3.89
N GLY A 649 -13.44 -3.60 2.64
CA GLY A 649 -14.51 -4.51 2.26
C GLY A 649 -15.90 -3.84 2.21
N PRO A 650 -16.95 -4.61 1.85
CA PRO A 650 -18.27 -4.06 1.48
C PRO A 650 -19.01 -3.36 2.63
N GLU A 651 -18.74 -3.80 3.87
CA GLU A 651 -19.28 -3.22 5.11
C GLU A 651 -18.42 -2.08 5.67
N GLY A 652 -17.26 -1.84 5.05
CA GLY A 652 -16.31 -0.81 5.46
C GLY A 652 -16.47 0.51 4.71
N PHE A 653 -15.72 1.52 5.14
CA PHE A 653 -15.84 2.89 4.64
C PHE A 653 -14.48 3.45 4.19
N VAL A 654 -14.47 4.19 3.10
CA VAL A 654 -13.35 5.05 2.73
C VAL A 654 -13.83 6.48 2.70
N VAL A 655 -13.21 7.31 3.52
CA VAL A 655 -13.49 8.75 3.57
C VAL A 655 -12.35 9.49 2.88
N THR A 656 -12.64 10.12 1.77
CA THR A 656 -11.70 11.01 1.06
C THR A 656 -12.20 12.44 1.12
N GLU A 657 -11.40 13.38 0.62
CA GLU A 657 -11.75 14.79 0.58
C GLU A 657 -11.45 15.44 -0.77
N ALA A 658 -12.19 16.50 -1.05
CA ALA A 658 -12.01 17.35 -2.21
C ALA A 658 -11.56 18.76 -1.81
N GLY A 659 -10.54 19.28 -2.51
CA GLY A 659 -9.98 20.61 -2.23
C GLY A 659 -10.97 21.77 -2.51
N PHE A 660 -10.87 22.85 -1.72
CA PHE A 660 -11.82 23.99 -1.75
C PHE A 660 -13.27 23.61 -1.41
N GLY A 661 -14.24 24.32 -1.99
CA GLY A 661 -15.67 24.09 -1.79
C GLY A 661 -16.24 23.09 -2.79
N ALA A 662 -17.51 22.74 -2.61
CA ALA A 662 -18.20 21.76 -3.45
C ALA A 662 -18.34 22.23 -4.92
N ASP A 663 -18.32 23.52 -5.18
CA ASP A 663 -18.34 24.12 -6.52
C ASP A 663 -17.07 23.85 -7.33
N ILE A 664 -15.93 23.60 -6.68
CA ILE A 664 -14.66 23.34 -7.36
C ILE A 664 -14.19 21.91 -7.12
N GLY A 665 -13.94 21.55 -5.86
CA GLY A 665 -13.35 20.26 -5.52
C GLY A 665 -14.27 19.10 -5.83
N MET A 666 -15.51 19.16 -5.35
CA MET A 666 -16.47 18.07 -5.50
C MET A 666 -16.92 17.92 -6.97
N GLU A 667 -17.15 19.05 -7.67
CA GLU A 667 -17.43 19.04 -9.12
C GLU A 667 -16.36 18.27 -9.90
N LYS A 668 -15.07 18.56 -9.64
CA LYS A 668 -13.93 17.89 -10.28
C LYS A 668 -13.73 16.46 -9.79
N PHE A 669 -13.98 16.20 -8.50
CA PHE A 669 -13.97 14.86 -7.96
C PHE A 669 -14.96 13.96 -8.71
N PHE A 670 -16.17 14.43 -8.99
CA PHE A 670 -17.16 13.67 -9.75
C PHE A 670 -16.86 13.61 -11.25
N ASN A 671 -16.65 14.76 -11.91
CA ASN A 671 -16.54 14.78 -13.37
C ASN A 671 -15.19 14.32 -13.92
N ILE A 672 -14.13 14.31 -13.08
CA ILE A 672 -12.77 13.90 -13.46
C ILE A 672 -12.36 12.65 -12.71
N LYS A 673 -12.21 12.70 -11.37
CA LYS A 673 -11.64 11.57 -10.60
C LYS A 673 -12.54 10.32 -10.64
N CYS A 674 -13.84 10.46 -10.37
CA CYS A 674 -14.81 9.34 -10.44
C CYS A 674 -14.96 8.82 -11.87
N ARG A 675 -14.90 9.71 -12.87
CA ARG A 675 -14.94 9.31 -14.28
C ARG A 675 -13.75 8.45 -14.68
N TYR A 676 -12.53 8.82 -14.28
CA TYR A 676 -11.32 8.05 -14.57
C TYR A 676 -11.17 6.80 -13.71
N SER A 677 -11.60 6.85 -12.45
CA SER A 677 -11.47 5.72 -11.53
C SER A 677 -12.53 4.65 -11.76
N GLY A 678 -13.70 5.04 -12.25
CA GLY A 678 -14.93 4.24 -12.26
C GLY A 678 -15.63 4.16 -10.90
N LEU A 679 -15.08 4.80 -9.86
CA LEU A 679 -15.63 4.77 -8.51
C LEU A 679 -16.89 5.63 -8.42
N ARG A 680 -17.84 5.18 -7.61
CA ARG A 680 -19.11 5.86 -7.39
C ARG A 680 -19.25 6.23 -5.91
N PRO A 681 -19.33 7.54 -5.58
CA PRO A 681 -19.50 7.99 -4.22
C PRO A 681 -20.91 7.66 -3.71
N HIS A 682 -20.98 7.22 -2.47
CA HIS A 682 -22.21 6.88 -1.78
C HIS A 682 -22.79 8.09 -1.06
N VAL A 683 -21.95 8.92 -0.44
CA VAL A 683 -22.36 10.06 0.38
C VAL A 683 -21.40 11.23 0.18
N VAL A 684 -21.95 12.44 0.17
CA VAL A 684 -21.22 13.70 0.34
C VAL A 684 -21.36 14.17 1.77
N VAL A 685 -20.23 14.44 2.44
CA VAL A 685 -20.22 15.19 3.70
C VAL A 685 -19.87 16.64 3.39
N LEU A 686 -20.83 17.54 3.60
CA LEU A 686 -20.65 18.99 3.36
C LEU A 686 -20.34 19.70 4.67
N VAL A 687 -19.13 20.23 4.80
CA VAL A 687 -18.67 20.91 6.02
C VAL A 687 -19.05 22.40 5.99
N ALA A 688 -19.60 22.87 7.12
CA ALA A 688 -19.95 24.27 7.34
C ALA A 688 -19.65 24.70 8.80
N THR A 689 -19.54 26.00 9.03
CA THR A 689 -19.38 26.60 10.37
C THR A 689 -20.30 27.79 10.52
N VAL A 690 -20.76 28.07 11.74
CA VAL A 690 -21.58 29.25 12.05
C VAL A 690 -20.88 30.52 11.58
N ARG A 691 -19.57 30.63 11.88
CA ARG A 691 -18.75 31.80 11.57
C ARG A 691 -18.59 32.06 10.07
N ALA A 692 -18.32 31.02 9.28
CA ALA A 692 -18.19 31.16 7.83
C ALA A 692 -19.53 31.52 7.19
N LEU A 693 -20.62 30.95 7.68
CA LEU A 693 -21.96 31.27 7.21
C LEU A 693 -22.39 32.68 7.61
N LYS A 694 -22.01 33.17 8.80
CA LYS A 694 -22.22 34.56 9.27
C LYS A 694 -21.56 35.62 8.38
N ILE A 695 -20.41 35.34 7.78
CA ILE A 695 -19.81 36.26 6.79
C ILE A 695 -20.64 36.31 5.51
N ALA A 696 -21.30 35.21 5.14
CA ALA A 696 -22.23 35.17 4.02
C ALA A 696 -23.61 35.79 4.32
N PHE A 697 -23.80 36.47 5.48
CA PHE A 697 -25.08 36.54 6.19
C PHE A 697 -25.77 37.90 6.28
N ILE A 698 -25.55 38.83 5.36
CA ILE A 698 -26.52 39.94 5.22
C ILE A 698 -27.72 39.45 4.39
N LEU A 699 -28.46 38.46 4.93
CA LEU A 699 -29.72 37.84 4.48
C LEU A 699 -29.60 36.49 3.75
N LYS A 700 -30.06 35.45 4.47
CA LYS A 700 -30.44 34.09 4.05
C LYS A 700 -29.26 33.21 3.61
N ASN A 701 -29.15 32.04 4.23
CA ASN A 701 -28.08 31.03 4.17
C ASN A 701 -27.95 30.33 2.80
N HIS A 702 -27.87 31.13 1.72
CA HIS A 702 -28.01 30.67 0.33
C HIS A 702 -26.80 29.88 -0.15
N ASN A 703 -25.59 30.15 0.34
CA ASN A 703 -24.38 29.46 -0.13
C ASN A 703 -24.43 27.97 0.22
N MET A 704 -24.65 27.62 1.50
CA MET A 704 -24.80 26.22 1.92
C MET A 704 -25.89 25.52 1.11
N ARG A 705 -27.06 26.15 0.96
CA ARG A 705 -28.15 25.62 0.13
C ARG A 705 -27.71 25.35 -1.31
N LYS A 706 -26.99 26.27 -1.96
CA LYS A 706 -26.48 26.07 -3.32
C LYS A 706 -25.47 24.94 -3.40
N GLN A 707 -24.63 24.75 -2.37
CA GLN A 707 -23.66 23.66 -2.35
C GLN A 707 -24.34 22.29 -2.13
N ILE A 708 -25.42 22.23 -1.35
CA ILE A 708 -26.30 21.05 -1.25
C ILE A 708 -26.94 20.75 -2.61
N GLU A 709 -27.50 21.76 -3.28
CA GLU A 709 -28.08 21.64 -4.63
C GLU A 709 -27.05 21.15 -5.66
N ASN A 710 -25.81 21.66 -5.58
CA ASN A 710 -24.71 21.24 -6.44
C ASN A 710 -24.42 19.74 -6.30
N ALA A 711 -24.43 19.19 -5.08
CA ALA A 711 -24.27 17.75 -4.87
C ALA A 711 -25.49 16.95 -5.38
N GLN A 712 -26.70 17.48 -5.20
CA GLN A 712 -27.93 16.86 -5.70
C GLN A 712 -27.98 16.76 -7.23
N HIS A 713 -27.34 17.68 -7.97
CA HIS A 713 -27.21 17.56 -9.43
C HIS A 713 -26.53 16.25 -9.87
N PHE A 714 -25.67 15.69 -9.02
CA PHE A 714 -25.01 14.40 -9.25
C PHE A 714 -25.79 13.21 -8.70
N GLY A 715 -26.88 13.42 -7.95
CA GLY A 715 -27.73 12.35 -7.42
C GLY A 715 -27.16 11.61 -6.21
N VAL A 716 -26.27 12.26 -5.44
CA VAL A 716 -25.63 11.68 -4.24
C VAL A 716 -26.25 12.31 -2.97
N PRO A 717 -26.62 11.52 -1.94
CA PRO A 717 -27.12 12.06 -0.68
C PRO A 717 -26.07 12.90 0.05
N VAL A 718 -26.54 13.96 0.71
CA VAL A 718 -25.68 14.94 1.41
C VAL A 718 -25.93 14.90 2.90
N VAL A 719 -24.88 14.71 3.70
CA VAL A 719 -24.90 14.90 5.15
C VAL A 719 -24.12 16.16 5.48
N VAL A 720 -24.74 17.13 6.15
CA VAL A 720 -24.06 18.38 6.54
C VAL A 720 -23.37 18.22 7.90
N ALA A 721 -22.07 18.49 7.97
CA ALA A 721 -21.30 18.53 9.20
C ALA A 721 -21.11 19.99 9.64
N VAL A 722 -21.73 20.37 10.76
CA VAL A 722 -21.62 21.71 11.33
C VAL A 722 -20.54 21.70 12.42
N ASN A 723 -19.34 22.16 12.08
CA ASN A 723 -18.22 22.20 13.01
C ASN A 723 -18.41 23.32 14.03
N ALA A 724 -18.44 22.94 15.30
CA ALA A 724 -18.66 23.85 16.41
C ALA A 724 -17.37 24.61 16.78
N PHE A 725 -17.51 25.91 17.04
CA PHE A 725 -16.48 26.74 17.65
C PHE A 725 -16.89 27.17 19.06
N LYS A 726 -15.91 27.53 19.89
CA LYS A 726 -16.11 27.98 21.29
C LYS A 726 -17.12 29.13 21.43
N THR A 727 -17.25 29.98 20.41
CA THR A 727 -18.14 31.16 20.41
C THR A 727 -19.54 30.87 19.90
N ASP A 728 -19.78 29.67 19.36
CA ASP A 728 -21.05 29.32 18.76
C ASP A 728 -22.04 28.92 19.86
N THR A 729 -23.29 29.35 19.72
CA THR A 729 -24.37 28.93 20.63
C THR A 729 -25.07 27.68 20.10
N GLU A 730 -25.63 26.85 20.99
CA GLU A 730 -26.41 25.67 20.58
C GLU A 730 -27.56 26.04 19.63
N ALA A 731 -28.24 27.15 19.88
CA ALA A 731 -29.32 27.63 19.02
C ALA A 731 -28.84 27.97 17.59
N GLU A 732 -27.63 28.49 17.42
CA GLU A 732 -27.06 28.76 16.10
C GLU A 732 -26.69 27.48 15.36
N LEU A 733 -26.14 26.51 16.08
CA LEU A 733 -25.80 25.20 15.53
C LEU A 733 -27.06 24.45 15.07
N ASP A 734 -28.08 24.39 15.93
CA ASP A 734 -29.36 23.74 15.64
C ASP A 734 -30.07 24.42 14.45
N LEU A 735 -30.10 25.75 14.41
CA LEU A 735 -30.67 26.50 13.29
C LEU A 735 -30.00 26.14 11.95
N ILE A 736 -28.67 26.01 11.91
CA ILE A 736 -27.96 25.63 10.68
C ILE A 736 -28.31 24.20 10.27
N CYS A 737 -28.41 23.28 11.23
CA CYS A 737 -28.83 21.91 10.97
C CYS A 737 -30.24 21.85 10.37
N ASP A 738 -31.19 22.59 10.92
CA ASP A 738 -32.57 22.66 10.42
C ASP A 738 -32.62 23.27 9.01
N MET A 739 -31.86 24.35 8.77
CA MET A 739 -31.76 24.96 7.45
C MET A 739 -31.15 24.04 6.40
N ALA A 740 -30.15 23.24 6.78
CA ALA A 740 -29.53 22.26 5.89
C ALA A 740 -30.53 21.17 5.48
N LYS A 741 -31.30 20.64 6.44
CA LYS A 741 -32.37 19.66 6.17
C LYS A 741 -33.46 20.24 5.29
N ALA A 742 -33.91 21.48 5.58
CA ALA A 742 -34.87 22.20 4.75
C ALA A 742 -34.36 22.49 3.33
N ALA A 743 -33.04 22.57 3.13
CA ALA A 743 -32.41 22.70 1.82
C ALA A 743 -32.27 21.37 1.06
N GLY A 744 -32.71 20.25 1.63
CA GLY A 744 -32.68 18.92 1.02
C GLY A 744 -31.44 18.09 1.35
N ALA A 745 -30.69 18.43 2.40
CA ALA A 745 -29.72 17.50 2.97
C ALA A 745 -30.44 16.27 3.55
N PHE A 746 -29.84 15.09 3.40
CA PHE A 746 -30.32 13.85 4.00
C PHE A 746 -30.31 13.94 5.53
N ASP A 747 -29.25 14.50 6.10
CA ASP A 747 -29.14 14.79 7.53
C ASP A 747 -28.18 15.96 7.76
N ALA A 748 -28.18 16.52 8.97
CA ALA A 748 -27.25 17.57 9.38
C ALA A 748 -26.92 17.41 10.87
N VAL A 749 -25.62 17.47 11.21
CA VAL A 749 -25.11 17.06 12.52
C VAL A 749 -24.08 18.06 13.06
N ARG A 750 -24.21 18.40 14.34
CA ARG A 750 -23.23 19.19 15.11
C ARG A 750 -21.98 18.36 15.38
N CYS A 751 -20.82 18.95 15.20
CA CYS A 751 -19.54 18.24 15.24
C CYS A 751 -18.56 18.92 16.21
N PHE A 752 -18.04 18.15 17.17
CA PHE A 752 -17.14 18.61 18.24
C PHE A 752 -15.74 17.95 18.17
N HIS A 753 -15.46 17.22 17.10
CA HIS A 753 -14.28 16.36 16.96
C HIS A 753 -12.93 17.11 17.03
N TRP A 754 -12.89 18.41 16.72
CA TRP A 754 -11.69 19.22 16.97
C TRP A 754 -11.28 19.19 18.46
N ALA A 755 -12.24 19.26 19.39
CA ALA A 755 -11.97 19.25 20.83
C ALA A 755 -12.06 17.84 21.46
N GLU A 756 -12.79 16.92 20.84
CA GLU A 756 -13.17 15.63 21.45
C GLU A 756 -12.68 14.39 20.66
N GLY A 757 -11.95 14.59 19.56
CA GLY A 757 -11.51 13.51 18.68
C GLY A 757 -12.69 12.76 18.04
N GLY A 758 -12.54 11.45 17.81
CA GLY A 758 -13.59 10.65 17.16
C GLY A 758 -14.92 10.64 17.91
N ALA A 759 -14.90 10.77 19.25
CA ALA A 759 -16.12 10.81 20.06
C ALA A 759 -17.05 11.96 19.64
N GLY A 760 -16.47 13.13 19.32
CA GLY A 760 -17.19 14.33 18.89
C GLY A 760 -17.74 14.26 17.45
N ALA A 761 -17.54 13.16 16.73
CA ALA A 761 -18.06 12.91 15.38
C ALA A 761 -18.88 11.61 15.26
N VAL A 762 -19.19 10.91 16.36
CA VAL A 762 -19.98 9.65 16.31
C VAL A 762 -21.36 9.87 15.67
N ALA A 763 -22.05 10.96 16.01
CA ALA A 763 -23.34 11.28 15.41
C ALA A 763 -23.24 11.51 13.88
N LEU A 764 -22.12 12.10 13.41
CA LEU A 764 -21.85 12.26 11.98
C LEU A 764 -21.59 10.89 11.33
N GLY A 765 -20.81 10.02 11.98
CA GLY A 765 -20.57 8.65 11.53
C GLY A 765 -21.87 7.85 11.36
N GLN A 766 -22.77 7.94 12.32
CA GLN A 766 -24.09 7.30 12.25
C GLN A 766 -24.96 7.87 11.10
N ALA A 767 -24.94 9.18 10.90
CA ALA A 767 -25.67 9.81 9.79
C ALA A 767 -25.12 9.39 8.43
N VAL A 768 -23.79 9.32 8.28
CA VAL A 768 -23.12 8.83 7.08
C VAL A 768 -23.43 7.36 6.82
N GLN A 769 -23.42 6.52 7.85
CA GLN A 769 -23.79 5.10 7.71
C GLN A 769 -25.22 4.95 7.16
N ARG A 770 -26.20 5.65 7.75
CA ARG A 770 -27.58 5.66 7.25
C ARG A 770 -27.69 6.19 5.81
N ALA A 771 -26.95 7.25 5.49
CA ALA A 771 -26.96 7.84 4.15
C ALA A 771 -26.35 6.90 3.09
N CYS A 772 -25.37 6.07 3.47
CA CYS A 772 -24.77 5.06 2.59
C CYS A 772 -25.72 3.88 2.26
N GLU A 773 -26.77 3.67 3.06
CA GLU A 773 -27.81 2.67 2.82
C GLU A 773 -28.91 3.21 1.89
N ALA A 774 -29.00 4.52 1.72
CA ALA A 774 -29.95 5.15 0.82
C ALA A 774 -29.56 4.93 -0.66
N PRO A 775 -30.55 4.83 -1.57
CA PRO A 775 -30.25 4.70 -3.00
C PRO A 775 -29.56 5.97 -3.53
N SER A 776 -28.39 5.78 -4.16
CA SER A 776 -27.67 6.84 -4.89
C SER A 776 -27.91 6.67 -6.39
N ASN A 777 -28.28 7.76 -7.07
CA ASN A 777 -28.43 7.80 -8.53
C ASN A 777 -27.30 8.62 -9.16
N PHE A 778 -26.06 8.23 -8.85
CA PHE A 778 -24.87 8.95 -9.29
C PHE A 778 -24.83 9.12 -10.81
N LYS A 779 -24.72 10.37 -11.27
CA LYS A 779 -24.56 10.73 -12.68
C LYS A 779 -23.56 11.87 -12.85
N PHE A 780 -22.88 11.89 -13.99
CA PHE A 780 -22.01 13.01 -14.35
C PHE A 780 -22.84 14.24 -14.78
N LEU A 781 -22.24 15.42 -14.68
CA LEU A 781 -22.94 16.68 -14.99
C LEU A 781 -23.18 16.88 -16.48
N TYR A 782 -22.27 16.34 -17.31
CA TYR A 782 -22.24 16.47 -18.76
C TYR A 782 -21.64 15.22 -19.43
N ASP A 783 -21.98 15.03 -20.71
CA ASP A 783 -21.36 14.05 -21.60
C ASP A 783 -20.02 14.58 -22.15
N LEU A 784 -19.05 13.70 -22.39
CA LEU A 784 -17.75 14.06 -22.96
C LEU A 784 -17.84 14.47 -24.42
N ASP A 785 -18.81 13.94 -25.17
CA ASP A 785 -19.00 14.19 -26.60
C ASP A 785 -19.55 15.59 -26.91
N LEU A 786 -19.99 16.31 -25.87
CA LEU A 786 -20.41 17.70 -26.02
C LEU A 786 -19.22 18.59 -26.40
N PRO A 787 -19.45 19.64 -27.22
CA PRO A 787 -18.44 20.66 -27.51
C PRO A 787 -17.82 21.23 -26.24
N ILE A 788 -16.53 21.60 -26.31
CA ILE A 788 -15.77 22.15 -25.17
C ILE A 788 -16.53 23.32 -24.53
N ALA A 789 -17.02 24.26 -25.33
CA ALA A 789 -17.76 25.42 -24.85
C ALA A 789 -19.05 25.03 -24.08
N ASP A 790 -19.76 24.00 -24.54
CA ASP A 790 -21.00 23.55 -23.92
C ASP A 790 -20.74 22.87 -22.57
N LYS A 791 -19.66 22.09 -22.46
CA LYS A 791 -19.24 21.52 -21.17
C LYS A 791 -18.90 22.61 -20.15
N ILE A 792 -18.16 23.64 -20.57
CA ILE A 792 -17.84 24.80 -19.73
C ILE A 792 -19.13 25.53 -19.31
N ARG A 793 -20.04 25.76 -20.25
CA ARG A 793 -21.32 26.43 -20.00
C ARG A 793 -22.19 25.67 -19.01
N ILE A 794 -22.28 24.33 -19.14
CA ILE A 794 -23.03 23.48 -18.21
C ILE A 794 -22.51 23.63 -16.78
N ILE A 795 -21.18 23.61 -16.60
CA ILE A 795 -20.58 23.83 -15.27
C ILE A 795 -20.94 25.23 -14.76
N ALA A 796 -20.75 26.25 -15.61
CA ALA A 796 -21.01 27.64 -15.23
C ALA A 796 -22.47 27.89 -14.80
N GLN A 797 -23.43 27.36 -15.55
CA GLN A 797 -24.85 27.56 -15.27
C GLN A 797 -25.33 26.72 -14.08
N LYS A 798 -25.02 25.42 -14.07
CA LYS A 798 -25.55 24.51 -13.04
C LYS A 798 -24.85 24.66 -11.69
N ILE A 799 -23.51 24.74 -11.70
CA ILE A 799 -22.72 24.73 -10.45
C ILE A 799 -22.52 26.14 -9.91
N TYR A 800 -22.15 27.10 -10.76
CA TYR A 800 -21.85 28.47 -10.32
C TYR A 800 -23.08 29.38 -10.31
N GLY A 801 -24.12 29.07 -11.06
CA GLY A 801 -25.28 29.94 -11.24
C GLY A 801 -24.99 31.16 -12.12
N ALA A 802 -24.01 31.05 -13.03
CA ALA A 802 -23.77 32.05 -14.06
C ALA A 802 -24.89 32.02 -15.12
N ASP A 803 -25.17 33.16 -15.75
CA ASP A 803 -26.17 33.22 -16.83
C ASP A 803 -25.63 32.56 -18.11
N ASP A 804 -24.36 32.84 -18.46
CA ASP A 804 -23.65 32.23 -19.58
C ASP A 804 -22.12 32.37 -19.39
N ILE A 805 -21.36 31.92 -20.39
CA ILE A 805 -19.91 32.07 -20.51
C ILE A 805 -19.57 33.05 -21.65
N GLN A 806 -18.44 33.73 -21.53
CA GLN A 806 -17.85 34.52 -22.61
C GLN A 806 -16.48 33.96 -22.94
N LEU A 807 -16.31 33.39 -24.13
CA LEU A 807 -14.99 33.00 -24.63
C LEU A 807 -14.27 34.24 -25.17
N LEU A 808 -13.13 34.59 -24.59
CA LEU A 808 -12.26 35.63 -25.13
C LEU A 808 -11.49 35.10 -26.36
N PRO A 809 -10.92 35.97 -27.23
CA PRO A 809 -10.32 35.55 -28.50
C PRO A 809 -9.29 34.42 -28.39
N ASP A 810 -8.38 34.48 -27.41
CA ASP A 810 -7.36 33.44 -27.19
C ASP A 810 -7.99 32.10 -26.78
N ALA A 811 -9.00 32.14 -25.92
CA ALA A 811 -9.74 30.96 -25.50
C ALA A 811 -10.51 30.34 -26.67
N GLN A 812 -11.17 31.15 -27.50
CA GLN A 812 -11.89 30.70 -28.69
C GLN A 812 -10.95 29.99 -29.66
N HIS A 813 -9.82 30.60 -29.98
CA HIS A 813 -8.82 30.02 -30.86
C HIS A 813 -8.29 28.67 -30.35
N LYS A 814 -8.00 28.56 -29.06
CA LYS A 814 -7.52 27.31 -28.46
C LYS A 814 -8.60 26.24 -28.32
N VAL A 815 -9.87 26.61 -28.13
CA VAL A 815 -11.00 25.67 -28.20
C VAL A 815 -11.06 25.00 -29.58
N GLU A 816 -10.92 25.78 -30.65
CA GLU A 816 -10.88 25.26 -32.03
C GLU A 816 -9.64 24.38 -32.26
N LEU A 817 -8.47 24.83 -31.81
CA LEU A 817 -7.22 24.06 -31.89
C LEU A 817 -7.31 22.71 -31.18
N TYR A 818 -7.74 22.69 -29.92
CA TYR A 818 -7.85 21.46 -29.13
C TYR A 818 -8.93 20.53 -29.67
N THR A 819 -10.00 21.07 -30.26
CA THR A 819 -10.99 20.25 -30.98
C THR A 819 -10.36 19.59 -32.20
N LYS A 820 -9.61 20.35 -33.02
CA LYS A 820 -8.90 19.83 -34.21
C LYS A 820 -7.82 18.79 -33.84
N GLN A 821 -7.15 18.97 -32.71
CA GLN A 821 -6.15 18.03 -32.18
C GLN A 821 -6.77 16.78 -31.52
N GLY A 822 -8.10 16.66 -31.48
CA GLY A 822 -8.79 15.49 -30.91
C GLY A 822 -8.93 15.50 -29.39
N PHE A 823 -8.65 16.62 -28.73
CA PHE A 823 -8.81 16.79 -27.28
C PHE A 823 -10.22 17.26 -26.88
N GLY A 824 -11.12 17.40 -27.86
CA GLY A 824 -12.50 17.86 -27.67
C GLY A 824 -13.30 17.01 -26.68
N SER A 825 -13.01 15.72 -26.54
CA SER A 825 -13.70 14.80 -25.62
C SER A 825 -13.16 14.79 -24.19
N LEU A 826 -12.12 15.58 -23.88
CA LEU A 826 -11.58 15.62 -22.52
C LEU A 826 -12.55 16.31 -21.53
N PRO A 827 -12.57 15.89 -20.25
CA PRO A 827 -13.24 16.61 -19.16
C PRO A 827 -12.74 18.05 -18.98
N ILE A 828 -13.54 18.87 -18.30
CA ILE A 828 -13.22 20.27 -17.98
C ILE A 828 -12.82 20.42 -16.51
N CYS A 829 -11.70 21.08 -16.26
CA CYS A 829 -11.19 21.44 -14.94
C CYS A 829 -11.17 22.98 -14.80
N MET A 830 -12.25 23.58 -14.32
CA MET A 830 -12.37 25.04 -14.22
C MET A 830 -11.35 25.66 -13.25
N ALA A 831 -10.52 26.59 -13.72
CA ALA A 831 -9.59 27.35 -12.89
C ALA A 831 -10.16 28.74 -12.59
N LYS A 832 -10.79 28.88 -11.42
CA LYS A 832 -11.42 30.11 -10.91
C LYS A 832 -11.00 30.40 -9.47
N THR A 833 -11.31 31.60 -8.98
CA THR A 833 -11.16 31.92 -7.55
C THR A 833 -11.97 30.94 -6.70
N HIS A 834 -11.42 30.47 -5.59
CA HIS A 834 -12.10 29.59 -4.64
C HIS A 834 -12.94 30.35 -3.62
N LEU A 835 -12.94 31.69 -3.67
CA LEU A 835 -13.53 32.55 -2.64
C LEU A 835 -14.97 33.00 -2.96
N SER A 836 -15.51 32.62 -4.11
CA SER A 836 -16.85 32.95 -4.61
C SER A 836 -17.31 31.87 -5.59
N LEU A 837 -18.63 31.70 -5.77
CA LEU A 837 -19.18 30.94 -6.90
C LEU A 837 -18.89 31.62 -8.25
N SER A 838 -18.79 32.96 -8.27
CA SER A 838 -18.45 33.74 -9.46
C SER A 838 -16.94 33.80 -9.74
N HIS A 839 -16.52 34.57 -10.73
CA HIS A 839 -15.10 34.85 -11.00
C HIS A 839 -14.50 35.94 -10.09
N GLU A 840 -15.34 36.66 -9.34
CA GLU A 840 -14.96 37.79 -8.49
C GLU A 840 -14.91 37.36 -7.02
N ALA A 841 -13.74 37.47 -6.39
CA ALA A 841 -13.48 36.89 -5.06
C ALA A 841 -14.27 37.57 -3.93
N ASP A 842 -14.67 38.82 -4.11
CA ASP A 842 -15.42 39.66 -3.18
C ASP A 842 -16.94 39.41 -3.24
N LYS A 843 -17.48 38.90 -4.34
CA LYS A 843 -18.90 38.52 -4.47
C LYS A 843 -19.23 37.27 -3.64
N LYS A 844 -19.64 37.46 -2.40
CA LYS A 844 -20.01 36.37 -1.46
C LYS A 844 -21.45 35.86 -1.66
N GLY A 845 -21.78 34.74 -1.01
CA GLY A 845 -23.13 34.16 -1.05
C GLY A 845 -23.40 33.37 -2.34
N VAL A 846 -24.51 33.68 -3.01
CA VAL A 846 -24.91 33.09 -4.30
C VAL A 846 -25.14 34.22 -5.30
N PRO A 847 -24.07 34.73 -5.95
CA PRO A 847 -24.19 35.81 -6.94
C PRO A 847 -25.09 35.37 -8.11
N ARG A 848 -25.76 36.34 -8.74
CA ARG A 848 -26.65 36.15 -9.89
C ARG A 848 -26.37 37.21 -10.94
N GLY A 849 -26.84 37.03 -12.18
CA GLY A 849 -26.77 38.06 -13.20
C GLY A 849 -25.37 38.26 -13.77
N PHE A 850 -24.52 37.22 -13.77
CA PHE A 850 -23.12 37.34 -14.18
C PHE A 850 -22.77 36.36 -15.31
N ILE A 851 -21.94 36.83 -16.24
CA ILE A 851 -21.34 36.04 -17.31
C ILE A 851 -19.93 35.67 -16.88
N LEU A 852 -19.52 34.41 -17.11
CA LEU A 852 -18.21 33.91 -16.73
C LEU A 852 -17.19 34.14 -17.85
N PRO A 853 -16.16 35.01 -17.67
CA PRO A 853 -15.17 35.23 -18.69
C PRO A 853 -14.17 34.07 -18.74
N ILE A 854 -13.99 33.47 -19.90
CA ILE A 854 -12.97 32.46 -20.16
C ILE A 854 -11.84 33.12 -20.93
N ARG A 855 -10.74 33.41 -20.23
CA ARG A 855 -9.64 34.21 -20.76
C ARG A 855 -8.72 33.40 -21.64
N ASP A 856 -8.47 32.16 -21.23
CA ASP A 856 -7.60 31.22 -21.90
C ASP A 856 -8.07 29.79 -21.59
N ILE A 857 -7.60 28.81 -22.34
CA ILE A 857 -7.77 27.39 -22.06
C ILE A 857 -6.45 26.67 -22.31
N ARG A 858 -6.11 25.76 -21.39
CA ARG A 858 -4.91 24.94 -21.50
C ARG A 858 -5.28 23.46 -21.43
N ALA A 859 -4.39 22.60 -21.91
CA ALA A 859 -4.59 21.16 -21.91
C ALA A 859 -3.56 20.47 -21.01
N SER A 860 -4.03 19.59 -20.13
CA SER A 860 -3.20 18.60 -19.43
C SER A 860 -3.57 17.24 -20.00
N VAL A 861 -3.02 16.91 -21.16
CA VAL A 861 -3.41 15.75 -21.97
C VAL A 861 -3.04 14.42 -21.30
N GLY A 862 -1.91 14.36 -20.61
CA GLY A 862 -1.51 13.17 -19.85
C GLY A 862 -2.39 12.95 -18.62
N ALA A 863 -2.76 14.04 -17.93
CA ALA A 863 -3.74 13.96 -16.85
C ALA A 863 -5.16 13.65 -17.36
N GLY A 864 -5.48 14.11 -18.58
CA GLY A 864 -6.75 13.88 -19.25
C GLY A 864 -7.79 14.96 -18.94
N PHE A 865 -7.46 16.24 -19.03
CA PHE A 865 -8.49 17.29 -18.97
C PHE A 865 -8.03 18.58 -19.64
N LEU A 866 -9.00 19.40 -20.04
CA LEU A 866 -8.78 20.80 -20.39
C LEU A 866 -9.09 21.68 -19.18
N TYR A 867 -8.31 22.72 -18.94
CA TYR A 867 -8.53 23.63 -17.82
C TYR A 867 -8.68 25.08 -18.30
N PRO A 868 -9.94 25.57 -18.40
CA PRO A 868 -10.23 26.96 -18.73
C PRO A 868 -9.81 27.90 -17.58
N LEU A 869 -9.12 28.98 -17.94
CA LEU A 869 -8.64 30.02 -17.04
C LEU A 869 -9.65 31.16 -16.98
N VAL A 870 -10.32 31.29 -15.84
CA VAL A 870 -11.33 32.35 -15.60
C VAL A 870 -10.68 33.62 -15.04
N GLY A 871 -9.61 33.48 -14.26
CA GLY A 871 -8.87 34.58 -13.63
C GLY A 871 -7.36 34.39 -13.75
N THR A 872 -6.60 35.28 -13.12
CA THR A 872 -5.15 35.11 -12.95
C THR A 872 -4.89 34.34 -11.67
N MET A 873 -4.15 33.22 -11.77
CA MET A 873 -3.73 32.43 -10.61
C MET A 873 -2.21 32.30 -10.62
N PRO A 874 -1.51 32.81 -9.59
CA PRO A 874 -0.08 32.54 -9.46
C PRO A 874 0.12 31.05 -9.21
N THR A 875 0.91 30.41 -10.06
CA THR A 875 1.28 29.00 -9.99
C THR A 875 2.49 28.75 -9.08
N ILE A 876 3.28 29.79 -8.79
CA ILE A 876 4.28 29.79 -7.71
C ILE A 876 3.98 30.93 -6.71
N PRO A 877 3.71 30.61 -5.43
CA PRO A 877 3.49 31.62 -4.39
C PRO A 877 4.78 32.39 -4.06
N GLY A 878 4.63 33.54 -3.41
CA GLY A 878 5.76 34.28 -2.86
C GLY A 878 5.78 34.21 -1.33
N LEU A 879 6.96 34.32 -0.75
CA LEU A 879 7.12 34.50 0.70
C LEU A 879 6.53 35.85 1.17
N PRO A 880 5.93 35.92 2.37
CA PRO A 880 5.48 37.18 2.96
C PRO A 880 6.66 38.00 3.50
N THR A 881 6.41 39.24 3.96
CA THR A 881 7.46 40.10 4.56
C THR A 881 8.15 39.45 5.75
N ARG A 882 7.40 38.72 6.57
CA ARG A 882 7.93 37.92 7.68
C ARG A 882 7.53 36.44 7.48
N PRO A 883 8.34 35.66 6.76
CA PRO A 883 8.14 34.23 6.60
C PRO A 883 8.22 33.47 7.92
N CYS A 884 7.56 32.32 7.99
CA CYS A 884 7.55 31.50 9.21
C CYS A 884 8.88 30.82 9.51
N PHE A 885 9.77 30.67 8.51
CA PHE A 885 11.11 30.13 8.75
C PHE A 885 11.96 30.93 9.75
N TYR A 886 11.60 32.19 10.07
CA TYR A 886 12.26 32.95 11.13
C TYR A 886 12.10 32.32 12.52
N ASP A 887 11.02 31.57 12.70
CA ASP A 887 10.71 30.91 13.98
C ASP A 887 11.04 29.42 13.96
N ILE A 888 11.43 28.88 12.79
CA ILE A 888 11.71 27.45 12.61
C ILE A 888 13.15 27.16 13.01
N ASP A 889 13.33 26.18 13.90
CA ASP A 889 14.65 25.70 14.31
C ASP A 889 14.60 24.20 14.66
N LEU A 890 15.75 23.57 14.82
CA LEU A 890 15.90 22.19 15.27
C LEU A 890 16.73 22.16 16.55
N ASP A 891 16.17 21.58 17.61
CA ASP A 891 16.93 21.31 18.82
C ASP A 891 17.96 20.19 18.56
N PRO A 892 19.28 20.46 18.64
CA PRO A 892 20.32 19.49 18.30
C PRO A 892 20.51 18.39 19.37
N GLU A 893 19.92 18.52 20.55
CA GLU A 893 19.98 17.48 21.59
C GLU A 893 18.77 16.54 21.52
N THR A 894 17.60 17.08 21.17
CA THR A 894 16.34 16.32 21.19
C THR A 894 15.80 15.96 19.80
N ASP A 895 16.40 16.50 18.73
CA ASP A 895 15.92 16.46 17.34
C ASP A 895 14.49 17.02 17.16
N GLN A 896 14.00 17.84 18.09
CA GLN A 896 12.65 18.43 18.01
C GLN A 896 12.62 19.68 17.14
N VAL A 897 11.65 19.76 16.22
CA VAL A 897 11.47 20.90 15.32
C VAL A 897 10.64 22.00 15.97
N ASN A 898 11.20 23.18 16.23
CA ASN A 898 10.46 24.30 16.79
C ASN A 898 9.89 25.21 15.68
N GLY A 899 8.79 25.91 15.98
CA GLY A 899 8.19 26.96 15.14
C GLY A 899 7.57 26.55 13.79
N LEU A 900 7.50 25.26 13.47
CA LEU A 900 6.88 24.77 12.22
C LEU A 900 5.35 24.99 12.16
N PHE A 901 4.69 25.11 13.33
CA PHE A 901 3.23 25.17 13.51
C PHE A 901 2.77 26.28 14.45
#